data_AF-A0A2N1SL57-F1
#
_entry.id   AF-A0A2N1SL57-F1
#
_cell.length_a   1.000
_cell.length_b   1.000
_cell.length_c   1.000
_cell.angle_alpha   90.00
_cell.angle_beta   90.00
_cell.angle_gamma   90.00
#
_symmetry.space_group_name_H-M   'P 1'
#
loop_
_entity.id
_entity.type
_entity.pdbx_description
1 polymer ?
#
loop_
_entity_poly.entity_id
_entity_poly.type
_entity_poly.pdbx_seq_one_letter_code
_entity_poly.pdbx_strand_id
1 'polypeptide(L)'
;MIIDISTIIPAVACLLYLFFVIFGFLQYKKDRFYWSFQLYMIFFSIWSFGSMMMHLNSGFMTPLFWNKIMLIGLLSAPFALSNFIVDILDLHKRSIRIFIAASYLLIIPLMFLNFSGSIVLDVGFTPEGVFYYQLAPGSVFAYSISYIYLLLTLGILMFSSKIKPLQKYHKNLFLPLIGVVIMLIGIFMNIFPEVGKYPVDIFSATINAVLLFYTIYKFKLINYSRVGLNIIYSTILAIIASVSYYLIIKFIQLYNIDFAPGDTTQLAIILGIVTVIIIHPIRNFLTFIVDMVIIPKRHPYQTTIKNLSKKLTTIVNLQELGDEVVKNLSTGLKTEWVVFAVKRIGDGDRFIMISNSKCPTELKTGDELVFSFPKEIENKLQRLSRENSSSIINVHPDEPRLQVSDQLPMTDVLIPLIFRKQIAGYILIGYDYTKSLITSIEVEALEILAAQSSLSLENALSFEQLRIQGNELTMSKNKLEAIFNGIASPVCLIDIDFTIQEANTAAVTFFGNNKKELIGNKCYRAFFHRIRPCPFCQALDCLHSGVLQETETDVSERIYSFQFHNVKVPENSKSVFIEIINDITEQKNLQEELVRTEKMAGIGTLAAGIAHELNNPLAGISGTAEIMLSEVDEGHQHHEYLEDILSYSKTAADVIKELSIYSRKEPIKEIQQVEIIRVLEFSLRLATRGVDSQNIVVKRNYHALPFIEANEGELQQLFLNLIVNAIQAMEGRGTLTLTCMEVDGFVYIKVGDTGCGIAEENLNQIFTPFFTTKAPGTGTGLGLSNCYSIVEKMGGRIRVKSEERVGSEFTTIFPMDDEGRDAISFALVSDQAGINDVFFIQRKVLVGEKGYLEETIHRAVDEKATHILAFKGLHPVGTVSLMTSDNFWPLPISRYFDVESVLQSRNCSEIIRLAVLPEMRNTAVSIGLIVLVFLLARSKGVENMIIDVFADDVKTIKLYKKFGFEEVGTYYSPSAVTVLMLQSKTTMEKDQSQLRHFVRPLFKRLRPMFNFGKYTQGVLDEMDRILSADTEVPDEEKIG
;
A
#
# COMPACT_ATOMS: atom_id res chain seq x y z
N MET A 1 -74.89 -23.13 -57.45
CA MET A 1 -73.54 -22.63 -57.11
C MET A 1 -72.62 -23.03 -58.23
N ILE A 2 -72.04 -22.05 -58.93
CA ILE A 2 -71.09 -22.32 -60.01
C ILE A 2 -69.70 -22.32 -59.37
N ILE A 3 -68.99 -23.44 -59.43
CA ILE A 3 -67.58 -23.53 -58.99
C ILE A 3 -66.76 -23.78 -60.24
N ASP A 4 -65.97 -22.79 -60.60
CA ASP A 4 -65.12 -22.78 -61.79
C ASP A 4 -63.87 -21.91 -61.52
N ILE A 5 -63.04 -21.72 -62.54
CA ILE A 5 -61.81 -20.92 -62.41
C ILE A 5 -62.12 -19.48 -61.98
N SER A 6 -63.27 -18.92 -62.37
CA SER A 6 -63.69 -17.56 -62.05
C SER A 6 -64.05 -17.36 -60.57
N THR A 7 -64.36 -18.44 -59.84
CA THR A 7 -64.63 -18.43 -58.39
C THR A 7 -63.44 -18.91 -57.56
N ILE A 8 -62.68 -19.88 -58.04
CA ILE A 8 -61.53 -20.46 -57.31
C ILE A 8 -60.38 -19.46 -57.21
N ILE A 9 -60.03 -18.76 -58.30
CA ILE A 9 -58.91 -17.80 -58.28
C ILE A 9 -59.16 -16.67 -57.26
N PRO A 10 -60.33 -16.02 -57.24
CA PRO A 10 -60.63 -15.00 -56.23
C PRO A 10 -60.74 -15.57 -54.80
N ALA A 11 -61.16 -16.82 -54.63
CA ALA A 11 -61.18 -17.46 -53.31
C ALA A 11 -59.77 -17.64 -52.74
N VAL A 12 -58.84 -18.17 -53.56
CA VAL A 12 -57.43 -18.38 -53.17
C VAL A 12 -56.75 -17.04 -52.92
N ALA A 13 -56.96 -16.06 -53.81
CA ALA A 13 -56.40 -14.72 -53.63
C ALA A 13 -56.94 -14.04 -52.35
N CYS A 14 -58.23 -14.18 -52.04
CA CYS A 14 -58.82 -13.64 -50.81
C CYS A 14 -58.17 -14.24 -49.56
N LEU A 15 -57.99 -15.56 -49.50
CA LEU A 15 -57.31 -16.23 -48.40
C LEU A 15 -55.85 -15.78 -48.25
N LEU A 16 -55.14 -15.61 -49.36
CA LEU A 16 -53.76 -15.10 -49.38
C LEU A 16 -53.68 -13.66 -48.86
N TYR A 17 -54.62 -12.79 -49.26
CA TYR A 17 -54.66 -11.41 -48.78
C TYR A 17 -54.99 -11.33 -47.29
N LEU A 18 -55.97 -12.11 -46.81
CA LEU A 18 -56.27 -12.22 -45.38
C LEU A 18 -55.07 -12.72 -44.58
N PHE A 19 -54.30 -13.66 -45.15
CA PHE A 19 -53.05 -14.11 -44.57
C PHE A 19 -52.02 -12.97 -44.43
N PHE A 20 -51.82 -12.16 -45.47
CA PHE A 20 -50.92 -11.00 -45.39
C PHE A 20 -51.40 -9.95 -44.39
N VAL A 21 -52.72 -9.75 -44.25
CA VAL A 21 -53.31 -8.86 -43.22
C VAL A 21 -53.00 -9.37 -41.81
N ILE A 22 -53.29 -10.66 -41.52
CA ILE A 22 -53.03 -11.27 -40.21
C ILE A 22 -51.54 -11.23 -39.89
N PHE A 23 -50.69 -11.58 -40.86
CA PHE A 23 -49.24 -11.51 -40.70
C PHE A 23 -48.79 -10.09 -40.33
N GLY A 24 -49.33 -9.07 -41.01
CA GLY A 24 -49.06 -7.68 -40.70
C GLY A 24 -49.44 -7.33 -39.25
N PHE A 25 -50.60 -7.77 -38.77
CA PHE A 25 -51.06 -7.47 -37.40
C PHE A 25 -50.21 -8.16 -36.33
N LEU A 26 -49.74 -9.38 -36.60
CA LEU A 26 -48.90 -10.13 -35.65
C LEU A 26 -47.51 -9.52 -35.46
N GLN A 27 -47.01 -8.74 -36.43
CA GLN A 27 -45.73 -8.03 -36.35
C GLN A 27 -45.86 -6.64 -35.72
N TYR A 28 -47.04 -6.27 -35.23
CA TYR A 28 -47.34 -4.92 -34.81
C TYR A 28 -46.65 -4.53 -33.49
N LYS A 29 -45.43 -4.01 -33.58
CA LYS A 29 -44.84 -3.14 -32.56
C LYS A 29 -43.99 -2.05 -33.24
N LYS A 30 -44.54 -0.84 -33.30
CA LYS A 30 -43.90 0.49 -33.46
C LYS A 30 -43.79 1.19 -34.83
N ASP A 31 -44.02 0.57 -35.99
CA ASP A 31 -43.81 1.29 -37.27
C ASP A 31 -45.09 1.59 -38.08
N ARG A 32 -45.24 2.83 -38.57
CA ARG A 32 -46.46 3.30 -39.29
C ARG A 32 -46.66 2.60 -40.65
N PHE A 33 -45.57 2.12 -41.24
CA PHE A 33 -45.55 1.42 -42.52
C PHE A 33 -46.44 0.15 -42.55
N TYR A 34 -46.61 -0.54 -41.42
CA TYR A 34 -47.42 -1.76 -41.38
C TYR A 34 -48.91 -1.49 -41.66
N TRP A 35 -49.40 -0.30 -41.29
CA TRP A 35 -50.80 0.07 -41.50
C TRP A 35 -51.13 0.32 -42.97
N SER A 36 -50.24 0.95 -43.74
CA SER A 36 -50.49 1.20 -45.16
C SER A 36 -50.47 -0.10 -45.98
N PHE A 37 -49.60 -1.05 -45.63
CA PHE A 37 -49.60 -2.40 -46.22
C PHE A 37 -50.88 -3.18 -45.90
N GLN A 38 -51.26 -3.21 -44.62
CA GLN A 38 -52.47 -3.90 -44.17
C GLN A 38 -53.71 -3.32 -44.83
N LEU A 39 -53.83 -1.98 -44.88
CA LEU A 39 -54.95 -1.30 -45.53
C LEU A 39 -55.04 -1.65 -47.02
N TYR A 40 -53.91 -1.71 -47.71
CA TYR A 40 -53.84 -2.17 -49.11
C TYR A 40 -54.33 -3.63 -49.26
N MET A 41 -53.85 -4.54 -48.40
CA MET A 41 -54.27 -5.95 -48.45
C MET A 41 -55.74 -6.16 -48.04
N ILE A 42 -56.29 -5.33 -47.15
CA ILE A 42 -57.72 -5.34 -46.80
C ILE A 42 -58.56 -4.98 -48.02
N PHE A 43 -58.23 -3.93 -48.76
CA PHE A 43 -58.97 -3.57 -49.97
C PHE A 43 -58.91 -4.66 -51.05
N PHE A 44 -57.75 -5.32 -51.21
CA PHE A 44 -57.61 -6.46 -52.12
C PHE A 44 -58.41 -7.69 -51.66
N SER A 45 -58.48 -7.94 -50.36
CA SER A 45 -59.33 -9.00 -49.80
C SER A 45 -60.81 -8.72 -50.06
N ILE A 46 -61.27 -7.48 -49.87
CA ILE A 46 -62.65 -7.07 -50.19
C ILE A 46 -62.94 -7.22 -51.68
N TRP A 47 -62.02 -6.79 -52.54
CA TRP A 47 -62.13 -6.96 -53.98
C TRP A 47 -62.26 -8.44 -54.36
N SER A 48 -61.34 -9.29 -53.88
CA SER A 48 -61.31 -10.72 -54.18
C SER A 48 -62.50 -11.48 -53.58
N PHE A 49 -62.99 -11.06 -52.42
CA PHE A 49 -64.18 -11.66 -51.79
C PHE A 49 -65.47 -11.29 -52.54
N GLY A 50 -65.66 -10.01 -52.87
CA GLY A 50 -66.81 -9.57 -53.64
C GLY A 50 -66.86 -10.24 -55.02
N SER A 51 -65.69 -10.35 -55.66
CA SER A 51 -65.48 -11.11 -56.89
C SER A 51 -65.93 -12.57 -56.79
N MET A 52 -65.43 -13.28 -55.77
CA MET A 52 -65.75 -14.68 -55.51
C MET A 52 -67.26 -14.85 -55.34
N MET A 53 -67.88 -14.04 -54.48
CA MET A 53 -69.30 -14.15 -54.17
C MET A 53 -70.20 -13.79 -55.36
N MET A 54 -69.77 -12.86 -56.21
CA MET A 54 -70.46 -12.49 -57.44
C MET A 54 -70.52 -13.68 -58.42
N HIS A 55 -69.41 -14.41 -58.59
CA HIS A 55 -69.35 -15.53 -59.53
C HIS A 55 -69.92 -16.85 -58.96
N LEU A 56 -69.89 -17.01 -57.63
CA LEU A 56 -70.40 -18.20 -56.95
C LEU A 56 -71.91 -18.42 -57.19
N ASN A 57 -72.65 -17.32 -57.45
CA ASN A 57 -74.09 -17.27 -57.66
C ASN A 57 -74.85 -18.16 -56.65
N SER A 58 -74.57 -17.93 -55.37
CA SER A 58 -75.04 -18.76 -54.25
C SER A 58 -76.51 -18.51 -53.86
N GLY A 59 -77.19 -17.56 -54.51
CA GLY A 59 -78.59 -17.21 -54.24
C GLY A 59 -78.81 -16.34 -52.99
N PHE A 60 -77.77 -16.07 -52.18
CA PHE A 60 -77.88 -15.25 -50.98
C PHE A 60 -78.17 -13.77 -51.25
N MET A 61 -77.52 -13.19 -52.27
CA MET A 61 -77.73 -11.80 -52.74
C MET A 61 -77.47 -11.74 -54.24
N THR A 62 -77.99 -10.70 -54.91
CA THR A 62 -77.81 -10.54 -56.36
C THR A 62 -76.34 -10.33 -56.74
N PRO A 63 -75.88 -10.81 -57.92
CA PRO A 63 -74.53 -10.55 -58.41
C PRO A 63 -74.20 -9.04 -58.45
N LEU A 64 -75.18 -8.19 -58.78
CA LEU A 64 -75.04 -6.74 -58.76
C LEU A 64 -74.69 -6.18 -57.36
N PHE A 65 -75.25 -6.77 -56.28
CA PHE A 65 -74.90 -6.36 -54.91
C PHE A 65 -73.45 -6.72 -54.57
N TRP A 66 -73.02 -7.93 -54.89
CA TRP A 66 -71.63 -8.35 -54.69
C TRP A 66 -70.65 -7.57 -55.55
N ASN A 67 -71.05 -7.16 -56.75
CA ASN A 67 -70.28 -6.26 -57.59
C ASN A 67 -70.07 -4.88 -56.93
N LYS A 68 -71.11 -4.32 -56.28
CA LYS A 68 -70.95 -3.06 -55.53
C LYS A 68 -69.93 -3.20 -54.40
N ILE A 69 -69.91 -4.35 -53.69
CA ILE A 69 -68.90 -4.64 -52.67
C ILE A 69 -67.50 -4.79 -53.28
N MET A 70 -67.40 -5.53 -54.38
CA MET A 70 -66.16 -5.72 -55.14
C MET A 70 -65.51 -4.38 -55.52
N LEU A 71 -66.33 -3.42 -55.99
CA LEU A 71 -65.88 -2.10 -56.41
C LEU A 71 -65.38 -1.21 -55.26
N ILE A 72 -65.81 -1.44 -54.02
CA ILE A 72 -65.25 -0.76 -52.84
C ILE A 72 -63.75 -1.07 -52.74
N GLY A 73 -63.40 -2.35 -52.86
CA GLY A 73 -62.02 -2.80 -52.84
C GLY A 73 -61.24 -2.31 -54.07
N LEU A 74 -61.77 -2.55 -55.27
CA LEU A 74 -61.10 -2.22 -56.53
C LEU A 74 -60.78 -0.72 -56.68
N LEU A 75 -61.73 0.17 -56.37
CA LEU A 75 -61.54 1.62 -56.55
C LEU A 75 -60.67 2.24 -55.45
N SER A 76 -60.63 1.64 -54.25
CA SER A 76 -59.83 2.15 -53.12
C SER A 76 -58.37 1.66 -53.15
N ALA A 77 -58.13 0.51 -53.79
CA ALA A 77 -56.85 -0.17 -53.88
C ALA A 77 -55.68 0.71 -54.39
N PRO A 78 -55.80 1.48 -55.49
CA PRO A 78 -54.71 2.32 -56.01
C PRO A 78 -54.23 3.41 -55.05
N PHE A 79 -55.16 3.99 -54.27
CA PHE A 79 -54.84 5.00 -53.27
C PHE A 79 -54.04 4.40 -52.12
N ALA A 80 -54.46 3.23 -51.64
CA ALA A 80 -53.74 2.49 -50.61
C ALA A 80 -52.36 2.02 -51.08
N LEU A 81 -52.23 1.61 -52.34
CA LEU A 81 -50.94 1.25 -52.94
C LEU A 81 -49.99 2.47 -52.99
N SER A 82 -50.50 3.63 -53.44
CA SER A 82 -49.71 4.87 -53.50
C SER A 82 -49.15 5.25 -52.13
N ASN A 83 -50.00 5.16 -51.10
CA ASN A 83 -49.62 5.43 -49.72
C ASN A 83 -48.58 4.41 -49.20
N PHE A 84 -48.82 3.13 -49.46
CA PHE A 84 -47.91 2.05 -49.11
C PHE A 84 -46.52 2.22 -49.76
N ILE A 85 -46.47 2.61 -51.05
CA ILE A 85 -45.20 2.84 -51.74
C ILE A 85 -44.48 4.09 -51.20
N VAL A 86 -45.20 5.14 -50.81
CA VAL A 86 -44.55 6.29 -50.16
C VAL A 86 -43.98 5.94 -48.80
N ASP A 87 -44.64 5.08 -48.02
CA ASP A 87 -44.10 4.58 -46.76
C ASP A 87 -42.96 3.57 -46.98
N ILE A 88 -42.98 2.74 -48.03
CA ILE A 88 -41.87 1.81 -48.30
C ILE A 88 -40.60 2.55 -48.69
N LEU A 89 -40.74 3.60 -49.52
CA LEU A 89 -39.67 4.49 -49.96
C LEU A 89 -39.24 5.51 -48.91
N ASP A 90 -39.95 5.55 -47.79
CA ASP A 90 -39.71 6.44 -46.66
C ASP A 90 -39.66 7.93 -47.04
N LEU A 91 -40.51 8.34 -47.98
CA LEU A 91 -40.51 9.71 -48.49
C LEU A 91 -41.14 10.65 -47.45
N HIS A 92 -40.28 11.31 -46.67
CA HIS A 92 -40.66 12.20 -45.56
C HIS A 92 -41.14 13.60 -45.99
N LYS A 93 -41.21 13.88 -47.30
CA LYS A 93 -41.59 15.22 -47.79
C LYS A 93 -43.06 15.51 -47.46
N ARG A 94 -43.29 16.49 -46.58
CA ARG A 94 -44.63 16.84 -46.05
C ARG A 94 -45.67 17.10 -47.14
N SER A 95 -45.27 17.70 -48.28
CA SER A 95 -46.16 17.97 -49.41
C SER A 95 -46.71 16.68 -50.06
N ILE A 96 -45.90 15.63 -50.18
CA ILE A 96 -46.30 14.36 -50.80
C ILE A 96 -47.26 13.61 -49.87
N ARG A 97 -46.98 13.59 -48.56
CA ARG A 97 -47.87 12.94 -47.58
C ARG A 97 -49.23 13.63 -47.46
N ILE A 98 -49.27 14.97 -47.48
CA ILE A 98 -50.54 15.71 -47.49
C ILE A 98 -51.32 15.41 -48.77
N PHE A 99 -50.66 15.36 -49.93
CA PHE A 99 -51.30 15.02 -51.20
C PHE A 99 -51.93 13.62 -51.19
N ILE A 100 -51.19 12.61 -50.70
CA ILE A 100 -51.72 11.23 -50.61
C ILE A 100 -52.83 11.15 -49.56
N ALA A 101 -52.70 11.79 -48.40
CA ALA A 101 -53.79 11.80 -47.42
C ALA A 101 -55.06 12.45 -47.98
N ALA A 102 -54.92 13.56 -48.72
CA ALA A 102 -56.04 14.23 -49.40
C ALA A 102 -56.67 13.36 -50.50
N SER A 103 -55.88 12.51 -51.17
CA SER A 103 -56.39 11.61 -52.21
C SER A 103 -57.46 10.64 -51.74
N TYR A 104 -57.45 10.25 -50.46
CA TYR A 104 -58.50 9.40 -49.88
C TYR A 104 -59.88 10.08 -49.85
N LEU A 105 -59.96 11.42 -49.88
CA LEU A 105 -61.24 12.12 -50.00
C LEU A 105 -61.93 11.86 -51.34
N LEU A 106 -61.17 11.49 -52.39
CA LEU A 106 -61.74 11.10 -53.69
C LEU A 106 -62.48 9.76 -53.65
N ILE A 107 -62.28 8.94 -52.61
CA ILE A 107 -63.03 7.70 -52.43
C ILE A 107 -64.52 8.00 -52.17
N ILE A 108 -64.85 9.09 -51.49
CA ILE A 108 -66.24 9.46 -51.17
C ILE A 108 -67.11 9.62 -52.43
N PRO A 109 -66.75 10.47 -53.42
CA PRO A 109 -67.54 10.59 -54.65
C PRO A 109 -67.51 9.31 -55.50
N LEU A 110 -66.41 8.53 -55.47
CA LEU A 110 -66.35 7.23 -56.15
C LEU A 110 -67.33 6.21 -55.54
N MET A 111 -67.46 6.18 -54.21
CA MET A 111 -68.42 5.32 -53.53
C MET A 111 -69.85 5.78 -53.80
N PHE A 112 -70.11 7.09 -53.83
CA PHE A 112 -71.42 7.62 -54.23
C PHE A 112 -71.81 7.12 -55.64
N LEU A 113 -70.90 7.24 -56.62
CA LEU A 113 -71.12 6.75 -57.99
C LEU A 113 -71.32 5.23 -58.06
N ASN A 114 -70.63 4.46 -57.22
CA ASN A 114 -70.76 3.00 -57.15
C ASN A 114 -72.17 2.61 -56.64
N PHE A 115 -72.59 3.18 -55.51
CA PHE A 115 -73.87 2.83 -54.91
C PHE A 115 -75.08 3.39 -55.68
N SER A 116 -74.94 4.54 -56.35
CA SER A 116 -75.97 5.12 -57.22
C SER A 116 -76.22 4.34 -58.51
N GLY A 117 -75.43 3.30 -58.81
CA GLY A 117 -75.54 2.54 -60.07
C GLY A 117 -74.97 3.27 -61.29
N SER A 118 -74.25 4.37 -61.07
CA SER A 118 -73.67 5.18 -62.15
C SER A 118 -72.33 4.64 -62.67
N ILE A 119 -71.77 3.60 -62.04
CA ILE A 119 -70.60 2.86 -62.53
C ILE A 119 -71.04 1.57 -63.26
N VAL A 120 -72.00 0.84 -62.70
CA VAL A 120 -72.44 -0.46 -63.23
C VAL A 120 -73.95 -0.50 -63.25
N LEU A 121 -74.52 -0.71 -64.43
CA LEU A 121 -75.96 -0.74 -64.62
C LEU A 121 -76.52 -2.11 -64.26
N ASP A 122 -75.90 -3.17 -64.76
CA ASP A 122 -76.37 -4.54 -64.55
C ASP A 122 -75.23 -5.56 -64.62
N VAL A 123 -75.36 -6.63 -63.81
CA VAL A 123 -74.40 -7.74 -63.72
C VAL A 123 -75.17 -9.01 -63.43
N GLY A 124 -74.96 -10.04 -64.25
CA GLY A 124 -75.66 -11.31 -64.10
C GLY A 124 -75.10 -12.41 -64.96
N PHE A 125 -75.85 -13.50 -65.04
CA PHE A 125 -75.57 -14.62 -65.93
C PHE A 125 -76.69 -14.69 -66.96
N THR A 126 -76.35 -14.87 -68.24
CA THR A 126 -77.36 -15.16 -69.26
C THR A 126 -78.00 -16.53 -68.98
N PRO A 127 -79.17 -16.86 -69.58
CA PRO A 127 -79.81 -18.17 -69.41
C PRO A 127 -78.88 -19.35 -69.75
N GLU A 128 -77.89 -19.14 -70.61
CA GLU A 128 -76.86 -20.11 -71.00
C GLU A 128 -75.70 -20.20 -69.99
N GLY A 129 -75.76 -19.46 -68.88
CA GLY A 129 -74.75 -19.46 -67.82
C GLY A 129 -73.51 -18.59 -68.11
N VAL A 130 -73.56 -17.73 -69.13
CA VAL A 130 -72.43 -16.83 -69.46
C VAL A 130 -72.51 -15.57 -68.60
N PHE A 131 -71.44 -15.28 -67.86
CA PHE A 131 -71.35 -14.05 -67.06
C PHE A 131 -71.31 -12.81 -67.97
N TYR A 132 -72.20 -11.84 -67.72
CA TYR A 132 -72.23 -10.55 -68.41
C TYR A 132 -72.17 -9.38 -67.42
N TYR A 133 -71.64 -8.26 -67.91
CA TYR A 133 -71.48 -7.05 -67.12
C TYR A 133 -71.70 -5.82 -68.02
N GLN A 134 -72.54 -4.87 -67.58
CA GLN A 134 -72.84 -3.62 -68.30
C GLN A 134 -72.35 -2.38 -67.55
N LEU A 135 -71.47 -1.61 -68.20
CA LEU A 135 -70.89 -0.37 -67.71
C LEU A 135 -71.86 0.82 -67.89
N ALA A 136 -72.02 1.66 -66.86
CA ALA A 136 -72.68 2.97 -67.00
C ALA A 136 -71.68 4.08 -67.41
N PRO A 137 -72.15 5.26 -67.87
CA PRO A 137 -71.27 6.36 -68.29
C PRO A 137 -70.27 6.82 -67.22
N GLY A 138 -70.63 6.75 -65.93
CA GLY A 138 -69.74 7.12 -64.83
C GLY A 138 -68.59 6.13 -64.59
N SER A 139 -68.61 4.95 -65.21
CA SER A 139 -67.53 3.98 -65.15
C SER A 139 -66.22 4.50 -65.74
N VAL A 140 -66.30 5.25 -66.85
CA VAL A 140 -65.14 5.84 -67.51
C VAL A 140 -64.41 6.76 -66.54
N PHE A 141 -65.14 7.59 -65.81
CA PHE A 141 -64.58 8.49 -64.81
C PHE A 141 -63.95 7.72 -63.63
N ALA A 142 -64.67 6.75 -63.07
CA ALA A 142 -64.20 5.98 -61.91
C ALA A 142 -62.94 5.16 -62.19
N TYR A 143 -62.89 4.47 -63.33
CA TYR A 143 -61.72 3.71 -63.73
C TYR A 143 -60.56 4.61 -64.15
N SER A 144 -60.81 5.72 -64.85
CA SER A 144 -59.76 6.68 -65.23
C SER A 144 -59.00 7.23 -64.01
N ILE A 145 -59.71 7.57 -62.93
CA ILE A 145 -59.07 7.99 -61.68
C ILE A 145 -58.17 6.88 -61.12
N SER A 146 -58.64 5.64 -61.11
CA SER A 146 -57.87 4.48 -60.63
C SER A 146 -56.59 4.28 -61.45
N TYR A 147 -56.67 4.38 -62.79
CA TYR A 147 -55.50 4.30 -63.68
C TYR A 147 -54.51 5.45 -63.46
N ILE A 148 -55.00 6.68 -63.25
CA ILE A 148 -54.14 7.84 -62.96
C ILE A 148 -53.31 7.60 -61.70
N TYR A 149 -53.91 7.05 -60.63
CA TYR A 149 -53.19 6.75 -59.39
C TYR A 149 -52.20 5.58 -59.53
N LEU A 150 -52.50 4.58 -60.35
CA LEU A 150 -51.55 3.52 -60.67
C LEU A 150 -50.35 4.04 -61.49
N LEU A 151 -50.59 4.90 -62.47
CA LEU A 151 -49.52 5.57 -63.23
C LEU A 151 -48.70 6.52 -62.36
N LEU A 152 -49.35 7.24 -61.42
CA LEU A 152 -48.68 8.07 -60.43
C LEU A 152 -47.76 7.21 -59.54
N THR A 153 -48.24 6.07 -59.06
CA THR A 153 -47.45 5.12 -58.26
C THR A 153 -46.24 4.62 -59.04
N LEU A 154 -46.43 4.25 -60.30
CA LEU A 154 -45.35 3.84 -61.20
C LEU A 154 -44.32 4.98 -61.39
N GLY A 155 -44.79 6.21 -61.58
CA GLY A 155 -43.96 7.41 -61.68
C GLY A 155 -43.14 7.67 -60.42
N ILE A 156 -43.73 7.50 -59.23
CA ILE A 156 -43.03 7.62 -57.94
C ILE A 156 -41.92 6.55 -57.84
N LEU A 157 -42.20 5.30 -58.22
CA LEU A 157 -41.21 4.21 -58.23
C LEU A 157 -40.07 4.45 -59.24
N MET A 158 -40.39 4.93 -60.44
CA MET A 158 -39.39 5.22 -61.48
C MET A 158 -38.55 6.46 -61.18
N PHE A 159 -39.13 7.48 -60.53
CA PHE A 159 -38.39 8.69 -60.16
C PHE A 159 -37.51 8.43 -58.93
N SER A 160 -38.04 7.72 -57.94
CA SER A 160 -37.26 7.32 -56.75
C SER A 160 -36.08 6.44 -57.10
N SER A 161 -36.16 5.59 -58.14
CA SER A 161 -35.03 4.77 -58.63
C SER A 161 -33.90 5.57 -59.30
N LYS A 162 -34.11 6.85 -59.65
CA LYS A 162 -33.09 7.72 -60.28
C LYS A 162 -32.32 8.62 -59.30
N ILE A 163 -32.76 8.76 -58.04
CA ILE A 163 -32.16 9.69 -57.06
C ILE A 163 -30.97 9.02 -56.34
N LYS A 164 -29.74 9.55 -56.52
CA LYS A 164 -28.45 8.90 -56.18
C LYS A 164 -28.09 8.61 -54.70
N PRO A 165 -28.67 9.19 -53.61
CA PRO A 165 -28.21 8.89 -52.24
C PRO A 165 -28.80 7.58 -51.67
N LEU A 166 -29.73 6.91 -52.34
CA LEU A 166 -30.34 5.64 -51.90
C LEU A 166 -29.65 4.39 -52.47
N GLN A 167 -28.32 4.40 -52.56
CA GLN A 167 -27.53 3.29 -53.14
C GLN A 167 -27.70 1.92 -52.45
N LYS A 168 -28.33 1.86 -51.27
CA LYS A 168 -28.65 0.60 -50.57
C LYS A 168 -30.01 -0.02 -50.96
N TYR A 169 -30.91 0.74 -51.57
CA TYR A 169 -32.27 0.30 -51.95
C TYR A 169 -32.51 0.20 -53.46
N HIS A 170 -31.63 0.76 -54.29
CA HIS A 170 -31.82 0.83 -55.75
C HIS A 170 -31.89 -0.51 -56.49
N LYS A 171 -31.25 -1.58 -55.98
CA LYS A 171 -31.42 -2.93 -56.54
C LYS A 171 -32.76 -3.60 -56.14
N ASN A 172 -33.48 -3.02 -55.19
CA ASN A 172 -34.55 -3.70 -54.45
C ASN A 172 -35.96 -3.18 -54.76
N LEU A 173 -36.08 -2.12 -55.56
CA LEU A 173 -37.37 -1.60 -56.05
C LEU A 173 -37.81 -2.24 -57.39
N PHE A 174 -36.96 -3.08 -57.98
CA PHE A 174 -37.23 -3.71 -59.27
C PHE A 174 -38.40 -4.71 -59.21
N LEU A 175 -38.51 -5.52 -58.14
CA LEU A 175 -39.62 -6.46 -57.97
C LEU A 175 -40.97 -5.75 -57.76
N PRO A 176 -41.08 -4.75 -56.86
CA PRO A 176 -42.27 -3.90 -56.77
C PRO A 176 -42.63 -3.21 -58.08
N LEU A 177 -41.63 -2.70 -58.81
CA LEU A 177 -41.84 -2.06 -60.11
C LEU A 177 -42.44 -3.04 -61.13
N ILE A 178 -41.86 -4.25 -61.25
CA ILE A 178 -42.41 -5.32 -62.09
C ILE A 178 -43.83 -5.67 -61.66
N GLY A 179 -44.09 -5.79 -60.37
CA GLY A 179 -45.42 -6.11 -59.84
C GLY A 179 -46.48 -5.09 -60.25
N VAL A 180 -46.19 -3.79 -60.10
CA VAL A 180 -47.12 -2.71 -60.50
C VAL A 180 -47.33 -2.69 -62.01
N VAL A 181 -46.30 -2.97 -62.81
CA VAL A 181 -46.41 -3.10 -64.28
C VAL A 181 -47.28 -4.28 -64.67
N ILE A 182 -47.07 -5.46 -64.06
CA ILE A 182 -47.90 -6.66 -64.30
C ILE A 182 -49.37 -6.36 -63.96
N MET A 183 -49.61 -5.70 -62.83
CA MET A 183 -50.96 -5.32 -62.40
C MET A 183 -51.60 -4.32 -63.37
N LEU A 184 -50.85 -3.32 -63.86
CA LEU A 184 -51.33 -2.39 -64.89
C LEU A 184 -51.71 -3.11 -66.18
N ILE A 185 -50.90 -4.07 -66.64
CA ILE A 185 -51.18 -4.88 -67.83
C ILE A 185 -52.45 -5.72 -67.60
N GLY A 186 -52.57 -6.39 -66.45
CA GLY A 186 -53.72 -7.23 -66.14
C GLY A 186 -55.03 -6.45 -66.06
N ILE A 187 -55.01 -5.24 -65.46
CA ILE A 187 -56.19 -4.36 -65.42
C ILE A 187 -56.50 -3.81 -66.82
N PHE A 188 -55.48 -3.47 -67.63
CA PHE A 188 -55.67 -2.99 -69.00
C PHE A 188 -56.31 -4.05 -69.93
N MET A 189 -56.01 -5.33 -69.71
CA MET A 189 -56.66 -6.43 -70.46
C MET A 189 -58.19 -6.45 -70.29
N ASN A 190 -58.73 -5.93 -69.18
CA ASN A 190 -60.17 -5.84 -68.96
C ASN A 190 -60.89 -4.86 -69.90
N ILE A 191 -60.16 -3.99 -70.61
CA ILE A 191 -60.74 -3.07 -71.61
C ILE A 191 -61.09 -3.80 -72.91
N PHE A 192 -60.38 -4.89 -73.23
CA PHE A 192 -60.60 -5.67 -74.46
C PHE A 192 -61.65 -6.77 -74.24
N PRO A 193 -62.85 -6.69 -74.83
CA PRO A 193 -63.95 -7.61 -74.51
C PRO A 193 -63.67 -9.09 -74.83
N GLU A 194 -62.81 -9.38 -75.81
CA GLU A 194 -62.51 -10.76 -76.22
C GLU A 194 -61.45 -11.44 -75.34
N VAL A 195 -60.53 -10.68 -74.74
CA VAL A 195 -59.40 -11.19 -73.94
C VAL A 195 -59.64 -10.97 -72.43
N GLY A 196 -60.38 -9.92 -72.07
CA GLY A 196 -60.74 -9.53 -70.71
C GLY A 196 -61.84 -10.36 -70.07
N LYS A 197 -61.95 -11.65 -70.42
CA LYS A 197 -62.78 -12.58 -69.63
C LYS A 197 -62.06 -12.84 -68.32
N TYR A 198 -62.64 -12.29 -67.25
CA TYR A 198 -62.36 -12.53 -65.84
C TYR A 198 -61.77 -13.93 -65.54
N PRO A 199 -60.74 -14.11 -64.66
CA PRO A 199 -60.19 -13.20 -63.64
C PRO A 199 -58.68 -12.87 -63.82
N VAL A 200 -58.30 -12.33 -64.98
CA VAL A 200 -56.88 -12.00 -65.29
C VAL A 200 -56.33 -10.88 -64.40
N ASP A 201 -57.17 -9.89 -64.09
CA ASP A 201 -56.84 -8.76 -63.22
C ASP A 201 -56.53 -9.19 -61.79
N ILE A 202 -57.35 -10.03 -61.17
CA ILE A 202 -57.14 -10.57 -59.82
C ILE A 202 -55.86 -11.42 -59.76
N PHE A 203 -55.59 -12.19 -60.82
CA PHE A 203 -54.35 -12.96 -60.90
C PHE A 203 -53.11 -12.06 -60.95
N SER A 204 -53.12 -11.03 -61.80
CA SER A 204 -52.04 -10.04 -61.90
C SER A 204 -51.82 -9.26 -60.59
N ALA A 205 -52.92 -8.91 -59.92
CA ALA A 205 -52.97 -8.31 -58.59
C ALA A 205 -52.32 -9.21 -57.53
N THR A 206 -52.58 -10.51 -57.60
CA THR A 206 -52.04 -11.49 -56.65
C THR A 206 -50.51 -11.60 -56.80
N ILE A 207 -50.01 -11.62 -58.04
CA ILE A 207 -48.57 -11.60 -58.31
C ILE A 207 -47.93 -10.34 -57.72
N ASN A 208 -48.53 -9.16 -57.94
CA ASN A 208 -48.04 -7.91 -57.36
C ASN A 208 -47.98 -7.97 -55.83
N ALA A 209 -49.05 -8.46 -55.19
CA ALA A 209 -49.10 -8.60 -53.73
C ALA A 209 -48.01 -9.53 -53.18
N VAL A 210 -47.74 -10.66 -53.84
CA VAL A 210 -46.67 -11.60 -53.45
C VAL A 210 -45.29 -10.98 -53.62
N LEU A 211 -45.04 -10.28 -54.73
CA LEU A 211 -43.77 -9.60 -54.98
C LEU A 211 -43.51 -8.48 -53.97
N LEU A 212 -44.55 -7.72 -53.63
CA LEU A 212 -44.50 -6.70 -52.57
C LEU A 212 -44.22 -7.37 -51.22
N PHE A 213 -44.96 -8.41 -50.86
CA PHE A 213 -44.74 -9.15 -49.61
C PHE A 213 -43.32 -9.70 -49.48
N TYR A 214 -42.79 -10.32 -50.54
CA TYR A 214 -41.41 -10.80 -50.56
C TYR A 214 -40.38 -9.67 -50.40
N THR A 215 -40.64 -8.51 -50.99
CA THR A 215 -39.78 -7.33 -50.84
C THR A 215 -39.76 -6.84 -49.39
N ILE A 216 -40.92 -6.82 -48.72
CA ILE A 216 -41.01 -6.49 -47.29
C ILE A 216 -40.26 -7.53 -46.46
N TYR A 217 -40.52 -8.82 -46.72
CA TYR A 217 -39.94 -9.96 -46.03
C TYR A 217 -38.41 -9.96 -46.07
N LYS A 218 -37.81 -9.75 -47.24
CA LYS A 218 -36.36 -9.86 -47.42
C LYS A 218 -35.58 -8.65 -46.93
N PHE A 219 -36.17 -7.45 -46.93
CA PHE A 219 -35.39 -6.21 -46.83
C PHE A 219 -35.80 -5.26 -45.69
N LYS A 220 -37.01 -5.36 -45.14
CA LYS A 220 -37.41 -4.60 -43.94
C LYS A 220 -37.75 -5.49 -42.73
N LEU A 221 -37.96 -6.79 -42.93
CA LEU A 221 -38.25 -7.77 -41.88
C LEU A 221 -37.01 -8.59 -41.53
N ILE A 222 -36.08 -8.06 -40.74
CA ILE A 222 -35.16 -8.90 -39.96
C ILE A 222 -35.49 -8.68 -38.48
N ASN A 223 -36.54 -9.37 -38.04
CA ASN A 223 -36.75 -9.85 -36.67
C ASN A 223 -37.92 -10.84 -36.71
N TYR A 224 -37.62 -12.13 -36.60
CA TYR A 224 -38.66 -13.15 -36.56
C TYR A 224 -39.39 -13.10 -35.22
N SER A 225 -40.73 -13.12 -35.23
CA SER A 225 -41.45 -13.76 -34.14
C SER A 225 -41.55 -15.25 -34.51
N ARG A 226 -40.87 -16.11 -33.75
CA ARG A 226 -40.96 -17.58 -33.87
C ARG A 226 -42.43 -18.05 -33.80
N VAL A 227 -43.25 -17.24 -33.11
CA VAL A 227 -44.70 -17.39 -32.99
C VAL A 227 -45.42 -17.23 -34.33
N GLY A 228 -45.09 -16.21 -35.12
CA GLY A 228 -45.73 -15.98 -36.43
C GLY A 228 -45.51 -17.14 -37.38
N LEU A 229 -44.27 -17.62 -37.49
CA LEU A 229 -43.92 -18.78 -38.33
C LEU A 229 -44.60 -20.07 -37.85
N ASN A 230 -44.69 -20.31 -36.54
CA ASN A 230 -45.39 -21.48 -36.00
C ASN A 230 -46.89 -21.44 -36.28
N ILE A 231 -47.53 -20.26 -36.21
CA ILE A 231 -48.95 -20.10 -36.56
C ILE A 231 -49.15 -20.37 -38.05
N ILE A 232 -48.32 -19.78 -38.92
CA ILE A 232 -48.38 -19.99 -40.39
C ILE A 232 -48.27 -21.48 -40.72
N TYR A 233 -47.28 -22.14 -40.14
CA TYR A 233 -47.05 -23.57 -40.31
C TYR A 233 -48.24 -24.42 -39.84
N SER A 234 -48.75 -24.12 -38.64
CA SER A 234 -49.87 -24.87 -38.06
C SER A 234 -51.14 -24.70 -38.90
N THR A 235 -51.38 -23.51 -39.45
CA THR A 235 -52.54 -23.25 -40.32
C THR A 235 -52.41 -23.96 -41.67
N ILE A 236 -51.23 -23.90 -42.32
CA ILE A 236 -51.00 -24.63 -43.58
C ILE A 236 -51.16 -26.13 -43.36
N LEU A 237 -50.60 -26.65 -42.27
CA LEU A 237 -50.71 -28.06 -41.91
C LEU A 237 -52.17 -28.45 -41.64
N ALA A 238 -52.94 -27.60 -40.95
CA ALA A 238 -54.36 -27.82 -40.69
C ALA A 238 -55.22 -27.79 -41.96
N ILE A 239 -54.91 -26.91 -42.92
CA ILE A 239 -55.61 -26.87 -44.22
C ILE A 239 -55.30 -28.14 -45.01
N ILE A 240 -54.03 -28.53 -45.13
CA ILE A 240 -53.62 -29.77 -45.80
C ILE A 240 -54.29 -30.96 -45.13
N ALA A 241 -54.32 -31.00 -43.79
CA ALA A 241 -55.01 -32.04 -43.05
C ALA A 241 -56.49 -32.11 -43.38
N SER A 242 -57.17 -30.97 -43.36
CA SER A 242 -58.61 -30.88 -43.60
C SER A 242 -58.97 -31.31 -45.02
N VAL A 243 -58.18 -30.87 -46.03
CA VAL A 243 -58.36 -31.29 -47.42
C VAL A 243 -58.07 -32.79 -47.58
N SER A 244 -57.02 -33.30 -46.94
CA SER A 244 -56.68 -34.73 -46.97
C SER A 244 -57.82 -35.57 -46.38
N TYR A 245 -58.33 -35.19 -45.21
CA TYR A 245 -59.46 -35.87 -44.58
C TYR A 245 -60.72 -35.79 -45.43
N TYR A 246 -61.02 -34.63 -46.01
CA TYR A 246 -62.16 -34.47 -46.91
C TYR A 246 -62.06 -35.40 -48.13
N LEU A 247 -60.89 -35.44 -48.78
CA LEU A 247 -60.65 -36.31 -49.94
C LEU A 247 -60.74 -37.80 -49.56
N ILE A 248 -60.22 -38.18 -48.39
CA ILE A 248 -60.30 -39.56 -47.89
C ILE A 248 -61.76 -39.93 -47.61
N ILE A 249 -62.51 -39.07 -46.92
CA ILE A 249 -63.93 -39.29 -46.64
C ILE A 249 -64.72 -39.37 -47.94
N LYS A 250 -64.45 -38.49 -48.91
CA LYS A 250 -65.09 -38.54 -50.24
C LYS A 250 -64.71 -39.78 -51.02
N PHE A 251 -63.46 -40.23 -50.96
CA PHE A 251 -63.01 -41.46 -51.58
C PHE A 251 -63.71 -42.69 -50.97
N ILE A 252 -63.84 -42.73 -49.64
CA ILE A 252 -64.58 -43.79 -48.93
C ILE A 252 -66.07 -43.77 -49.33
N GLN A 253 -66.70 -42.59 -49.38
CA GLN A 253 -68.09 -42.44 -49.84
C GLN A 253 -68.29 -42.84 -51.31
N LEU A 254 -67.25 -42.75 -52.15
CA LEU A 254 -67.33 -43.13 -53.57
C LEU A 254 -67.43 -44.64 -53.77
N TYR A 255 -66.88 -45.42 -52.84
CA TYR A 255 -66.91 -46.89 -52.85
C TYR A 255 -67.96 -47.49 -51.90
N ASN A 256 -68.46 -46.71 -50.93
CA ASN A 256 -69.50 -47.16 -49.99
C ASN A 256 -70.50 -46.02 -49.70
N ILE A 257 -71.67 -46.09 -50.34
CA ILE A 257 -72.65 -45.00 -50.40
C ILE A 257 -73.33 -44.76 -49.04
N ASP A 258 -73.56 -45.82 -48.25
CA ASP A 258 -74.19 -45.77 -46.93
C ASP A 258 -73.18 -45.66 -45.78
N PHE A 259 -72.00 -45.09 -46.03
CA PHE A 259 -71.01 -44.85 -44.98
C PHE A 259 -71.50 -43.79 -43.99
N ALA A 260 -72.35 -44.21 -43.06
CA ALA A 260 -72.72 -43.50 -41.85
C ALA A 260 -71.76 -43.94 -40.73
N PRO A 261 -71.05 -43.02 -40.05
CA PRO A 261 -70.06 -43.38 -39.05
C PRO A 261 -70.77 -43.80 -37.76
N GLY A 262 -71.36 -44.99 -37.76
CA GLY A 262 -71.98 -45.58 -36.58
C GLY A 262 -70.95 -45.92 -35.50
N ASP A 263 -69.68 -46.14 -35.89
CA ASP A 263 -68.58 -46.39 -34.96
C ASP A 263 -67.48 -45.33 -35.16
N THR A 264 -67.59 -44.26 -34.38
CA THR A 264 -66.66 -43.10 -34.42
C THR A 264 -65.22 -43.50 -34.10
N THR A 265 -65.04 -44.64 -33.44
CA THR A 265 -63.75 -45.21 -33.04
C THR A 265 -62.92 -45.68 -34.24
N GLN A 266 -63.52 -46.43 -35.18
CA GLN A 266 -62.80 -46.93 -36.36
C GLN A 266 -62.39 -45.79 -37.29
N LEU A 267 -63.27 -44.81 -37.49
CA LEU A 267 -62.97 -43.62 -38.28
C LEU A 267 -61.82 -42.82 -37.63
N ALA A 268 -61.83 -42.67 -36.31
CA ALA A 268 -60.77 -41.98 -35.58
C ALA A 268 -59.42 -42.71 -35.68
N ILE A 269 -59.41 -44.05 -35.67
CA ILE A 269 -58.19 -44.85 -35.82
C ILE A 269 -57.63 -44.71 -37.24
N ILE A 270 -58.48 -44.81 -38.27
CA ILE A 270 -58.06 -44.67 -39.67
C ILE A 270 -57.52 -43.26 -39.91
N LEU A 271 -58.25 -42.23 -39.47
CA LEU A 271 -57.79 -40.84 -39.58
C LEU A 271 -56.49 -40.63 -38.80
N GLY A 272 -56.36 -41.20 -37.60
CA GLY A 272 -55.14 -41.12 -36.78
C GLY A 272 -53.92 -41.72 -37.46
N ILE A 273 -54.05 -42.92 -38.04
CA ILE A 273 -52.96 -43.58 -38.78
C ILE A 273 -52.58 -42.76 -40.02
N VAL A 274 -53.57 -42.29 -40.77
CA VAL A 274 -53.32 -41.46 -41.95
C VAL A 274 -52.69 -40.11 -41.56
N THR A 275 -53.04 -39.58 -40.38
CA THR A 275 -52.41 -38.37 -39.84
C THR A 275 -50.92 -38.60 -39.63
N VAL A 276 -50.55 -39.71 -39.00
CA VAL A 276 -49.15 -40.03 -38.73
C VAL A 276 -48.38 -40.28 -40.03
N ILE A 277 -48.96 -41.00 -40.99
CA ILE A 277 -48.27 -41.37 -42.24
C ILE A 277 -48.14 -40.20 -43.21
N ILE A 278 -49.17 -39.37 -43.36
CA ILE A 278 -49.19 -38.29 -44.36
C ILE A 278 -48.76 -36.96 -43.74
N ILE A 279 -49.30 -36.59 -42.58
CA ILE A 279 -49.08 -35.25 -42.02
C ILE A 279 -47.70 -35.16 -41.41
N HIS A 280 -47.22 -36.19 -40.70
CA HIS A 280 -45.92 -36.13 -40.03
C HIS A 280 -44.72 -35.91 -40.98
N PRO A 281 -44.59 -36.62 -42.13
CA PRO A 281 -43.51 -36.35 -43.07
C PRO A 281 -43.67 -34.99 -43.76
N ILE A 282 -44.89 -34.59 -44.16
CA ILE A 282 -45.15 -33.27 -44.76
C ILE A 282 -44.78 -32.16 -43.77
N ARG A 283 -45.14 -32.35 -42.50
CA ARG A 283 -44.83 -31.47 -41.38
C ARG A 283 -43.31 -31.28 -41.26
N ASN A 284 -42.54 -32.36 -41.24
CA ASN A 284 -41.08 -32.29 -41.11
C ASN A 284 -40.41 -31.72 -42.37
N PHE A 285 -40.93 -32.05 -43.56
CA PHE A 285 -40.45 -31.52 -44.84
C PHE A 285 -40.69 -30.01 -44.96
N LEU A 286 -41.87 -29.53 -44.55
CA LEU A 286 -42.19 -28.11 -44.47
C LEU A 286 -41.25 -27.39 -43.49
N THR A 287 -40.96 -27.97 -42.33
CA THR A 287 -39.98 -27.41 -41.38
C THR A 287 -38.59 -27.31 -42.01
N PHE A 288 -38.16 -28.35 -42.74
CA PHE A 288 -36.86 -28.36 -43.41
C PHE A 288 -36.75 -27.30 -44.52
N ILE A 289 -37.75 -27.17 -45.39
CA ILE A 289 -37.76 -26.14 -46.43
C ILE A 289 -37.74 -24.74 -45.80
N VAL A 290 -38.54 -24.53 -44.76
CA VAL A 290 -38.58 -23.27 -44.03
C VAL A 290 -37.21 -22.95 -43.46
N ASP A 291 -36.57 -23.88 -42.75
CA ASP A 291 -35.23 -23.66 -42.19
C ASP A 291 -34.17 -23.38 -43.28
N MET A 292 -34.27 -24.06 -44.44
CA MET A 292 -33.34 -23.90 -45.56
C MET A 292 -33.51 -22.57 -46.32
N VAL A 293 -34.74 -22.07 -46.44
CA VAL A 293 -35.06 -20.84 -47.17
C VAL A 293 -34.98 -19.61 -46.28
N ILE A 294 -35.27 -19.75 -44.98
CA ILE A 294 -35.45 -18.64 -44.03
C ILE A 294 -34.20 -18.35 -43.20
N ILE A 295 -33.35 -19.33 -42.86
CA ILE A 295 -32.15 -19.10 -42.03
C ILE A 295 -30.91 -18.99 -42.93
N PRO A 296 -30.35 -17.79 -43.17
CA PRO A 296 -29.08 -17.68 -43.86
C PRO A 296 -27.99 -18.26 -42.95
N LYS A 297 -27.19 -19.21 -43.46
CA LYS A 297 -25.98 -19.82 -42.87
C LYS A 297 -25.60 -19.34 -41.45
N ARG A 298 -25.80 -20.19 -40.43
CA ARG A 298 -25.31 -19.99 -39.05
C ARG A 298 -23.82 -19.59 -39.07
N HIS A 299 -23.51 -18.39 -38.58
CA HIS A 299 -22.16 -17.82 -38.58
C HIS A 299 -21.23 -18.47 -37.52
N PRO A 300 -19.91 -18.59 -37.80
CA PRO A 300 -18.90 -19.20 -36.91
C PRO A 300 -18.62 -18.48 -35.58
N TYR A 301 -19.32 -17.40 -35.24
CA TYR A 301 -19.10 -16.64 -34.00
C TYR A 301 -19.49 -17.38 -32.73
N GLN A 302 -20.56 -18.19 -32.78
CA GLN A 302 -21.07 -18.85 -31.57
C GLN A 302 -20.05 -19.84 -30.97
N THR A 303 -19.29 -20.54 -31.82
CA THR A 303 -18.22 -21.45 -31.40
C THR A 303 -17.03 -20.70 -30.83
N THR A 304 -16.65 -19.57 -31.44
CA THR A 304 -15.56 -18.70 -30.96
C THR A 304 -15.89 -18.10 -29.59
N ILE A 305 -17.11 -17.58 -29.40
CA ILE A 305 -17.58 -17.00 -28.14
C ILE A 305 -17.68 -18.08 -27.05
N LYS A 306 -18.16 -19.28 -27.38
CA LYS A 306 -18.26 -20.39 -26.43
C LYS A 306 -16.88 -20.87 -25.95
N ASN A 307 -15.90 -20.96 -26.85
CA ASN A 307 -14.53 -21.32 -26.48
C ASN A 307 -13.84 -20.20 -25.68
N LEU A 308 -14.15 -18.94 -25.99
CA LEU A 308 -13.65 -17.78 -25.26
C LEU A 308 -14.21 -17.71 -23.83
N SER A 309 -15.51 -17.94 -23.65
CA SER A 309 -16.14 -18.02 -22.32
C SER A 309 -15.47 -19.07 -21.42
N LYS A 310 -15.03 -20.20 -21.99
CA LYS A 310 -14.30 -21.23 -21.24
C LYS A 310 -12.89 -20.80 -20.83
N LYS A 311 -12.22 -19.94 -21.60
CA LYS A 311 -10.89 -19.41 -21.27
C LYS A 311 -10.96 -18.27 -20.26
N LEU A 312 -11.87 -17.32 -20.44
CA LEU A 312 -11.97 -16.11 -19.60
C LEU A 312 -12.15 -16.46 -18.11
N THR A 313 -12.95 -17.48 -17.81
CA THR A 313 -13.20 -17.95 -16.42
C THR A 313 -11.98 -18.51 -15.70
N THR A 314 -10.89 -18.81 -16.42
CA THR A 314 -9.64 -19.34 -15.85
C THR A 314 -8.58 -18.28 -15.59
N ILE A 315 -8.77 -17.05 -16.09
CA ILE A 315 -7.78 -15.98 -15.98
C ILE A 315 -7.95 -15.29 -14.62
N VAL A 316 -6.85 -15.26 -13.86
CA VAL A 316 -6.80 -14.66 -12.51
C VAL A 316 -6.08 -13.32 -12.53
N ASN A 317 -5.20 -13.07 -13.50
CA ASN A 317 -4.49 -11.81 -13.62
C ASN A 317 -5.35 -10.75 -14.30
N LEU A 318 -5.51 -9.59 -13.67
CA LEU A 318 -6.35 -8.49 -14.16
C LEU A 318 -5.89 -7.93 -15.52
N GLN A 319 -4.57 -7.81 -15.72
CA GLN A 319 -3.98 -7.31 -16.96
C GLN A 319 -4.20 -8.30 -18.10
N GLU A 320 -3.93 -9.58 -17.84
CA GLU A 320 -4.13 -10.67 -18.81
C GLU A 320 -5.60 -10.80 -19.23
N LEU A 321 -6.54 -10.62 -18.28
CA LEU A 321 -7.97 -10.60 -18.56
C LEU A 321 -8.33 -9.44 -19.48
N GLY A 322 -7.85 -8.23 -19.18
CA GLY A 322 -8.08 -7.04 -19.98
C GLY A 322 -7.57 -7.21 -21.42
N ASP A 323 -6.34 -7.69 -21.58
CA ASP A 323 -5.72 -7.90 -22.89
C ASP A 323 -6.47 -8.95 -23.72
N GLU A 324 -6.87 -10.06 -23.11
CA GLU A 324 -7.62 -11.12 -23.82
C GLU A 324 -9.02 -10.64 -24.22
N VAL A 325 -9.72 -9.89 -23.38
CA VAL A 325 -11.03 -9.30 -23.71
C VAL A 325 -10.90 -8.29 -24.86
N VAL A 326 -9.95 -7.35 -24.77
CA VAL A 326 -9.72 -6.31 -25.78
C VAL A 326 -9.30 -6.91 -27.13
N LYS A 327 -8.39 -7.90 -27.12
CA LYS A 327 -7.91 -8.58 -28.32
C LYS A 327 -9.04 -9.34 -29.02
N ASN A 328 -9.90 -10.04 -28.29
CA ASN A 328 -10.98 -10.81 -28.87
C ASN A 328 -12.12 -9.92 -29.39
N LEU A 329 -12.43 -8.82 -28.71
CA LEU A 329 -13.42 -7.86 -29.19
C LEU A 329 -12.93 -7.12 -30.44
N SER A 330 -11.65 -6.75 -30.50
CA SER A 330 -11.08 -6.06 -31.65
C SER A 330 -10.95 -6.95 -32.90
N THR A 331 -10.49 -8.18 -32.74
CA THR A 331 -10.36 -9.15 -33.85
C THR A 331 -11.69 -9.77 -34.24
N GLY A 332 -12.53 -10.05 -33.25
CA GLY A 332 -13.87 -10.59 -33.40
C GLY A 332 -14.78 -9.59 -34.08
N LEU A 333 -15.10 -8.45 -33.48
CA LEU A 333 -16.19 -7.58 -33.96
C LEU A 333 -15.75 -6.50 -34.96
N LYS A 334 -14.50 -6.56 -35.46
CA LYS A 334 -13.91 -5.57 -36.40
C LYS A 334 -14.12 -4.12 -35.93
N THR A 335 -13.92 -3.89 -34.64
CA THR A 335 -14.11 -2.57 -34.01
C THR A 335 -12.97 -1.62 -34.38
N GLU A 336 -13.22 -0.32 -34.34
CA GLU A 336 -12.19 0.71 -34.55
C GLU A 336 -11.24 0.75 -33.34
N TRP A 337 -11.83 0.81 -32.13
CA TRP A 337 -11.10 0.78 -30.87
C TRP A 337 -11.91 0.15 -29.73
N VAL A 338 -11.20 -0.36 -28.72
CA VAL A 338 -11.79 -0.96 -27.51
C VAL A 338 -10.98 -0.53 -26.29
N VAL A 339 -11.65 -0.22 -25.18
CA VAL A 339 -11.03 0.07 -23.88
C VAL A 339 -11.68 -0.81 -22.80
N PHE A 340 -10.84 -1.39 -21.94
CA PHE A 340 -11.26 -2.14 -20.75
C PHE A 340 -10.78 -1.40 -19.50
N ALA A 341 -11.72 -0.91 -18.69
CA ALA A 341 -11.47 -0.13 -17.49
C ALA A 341 -12.08 -0.78 -16.25
N VAL A 342 -11.38 -0.74 -15.12
CA VAL A 342 -11.77 -1.40 -13.87
C VAL A 342 -11.77 -0.41 -12.71
N LYS A 343 -12.69 -0.55 -11.77
CA LYS A 343 -12.77 0.30 -10.57
C LYS A 343 -11.59 0.01 -9.63
N ARG A 344 -10.95 1.05 -9.10
CA ARG A 344 -9.82 0.92 -8.17
C ARG A 344 -10.30 0.35 -6.83
N ILE A 345 -9.52 -0.57 -6.26
CA ILE A 345 -9.79 -1.14 -4.93
C ILE A 345 -9.42 -0.11 -3.86
N GLY A 346 -10.35 0.22 -2.97
CA GLY A 346 -10.11 1.06 -1.78
C GLY A 346 -10.43 2.56 -1.95
N ASP A 347 -10.43 3.09 -3.18
CA ASP A 347 -10.80 4.49 -3.48
C ASP A 347 -12.11 4.55 -4.28
N GLY A 348 -13.09 5.30 -3.76
CA GLY A 348 -14.41 5.45 -4.39
C GLY A 348 -14.33 6.00 -5.82
N ASP A 349 -15.31 5.62 -6.66
CA ASP A 349 -15.61 6.03 -8.05
C ASP A 349 -14.47 6.32 -9.05
N ARG A 350 -13.22 5.99 -8.72
CA ARG A 350 -12.07 6.06 -9.63
C ARG A 350 -11.89 4.76 -10.40
N PHE A 351 -11.62 4.88 -11.69
CA PHE A 351 -11.36 3.77 -12.58
C PHE A 351 -9.95 3.84 -13.12
N ILE A 352 -9.39 2.72 -13.51
CA ILE A 352 -8.06 2.60 -14.14
C ILE A 352 -8.19 1.92 -15.49
N MET A 353 -7.43 2.41 -16.48
CA MET A 353 -7.35 1.76 -17.78
C MET A 353 -6.46 0.52 -17.68
N ILE A 354 -7.03 -0.68 -17.84
CA ILE A 354 -6.24 -1.91 -17.79
C ILE A 354 -5.67 -2.23 -19.17
N SER A 355 -6.50 -2.19 -20.21
CA SER A 355 -6.07 -2.50 -21.58
C SER A 355 -6.84 -1.66 -22.60
N ASN A 356 -6.18 -1.36 -23.71
CA ASN A 356 -6.80 -0.69 -24.85
C ASN A 356 -6.27 -1.26 -26.17
N SER A 357 -7.08 -1.13 -27.23
CA SER A 357 -6.66 -1.43 -28.60
C SER A 357 -7.11 -0.31 -29.51
N LYS A 358 -6.13 0.33 -30.17
CA LYS A 358 -6.34 1.35 -31.23
C LYS A 358 -7.17 2.58 -30.79
N CYS A 359 -7.31 2.82 -29.49
CA CYS A 359 -8.04 3.98 -28.99
C CYS A 359 -7.22 5.26 -29.22
N PRO A 360 -7.77 6.29 -29.89
CA PRO A 360 -7.08 7.57 -30.08
C PRO A 360 -7.13 8.41 -28.79
N THR A 361 -6.31 8.04 -27.80
CA THR A 361 -6.12 8.76 -26.53
C THR A 361 -4.64 8.86 -26.17
N GLU A 362 -4.26 9.88 -25.40
CA GLU A 362 -2.89 10.05 -24.86
C GLU A 362 -2.64 9.22 -23.59
N LEU A 363 -3.69 8.64 -23.01
CA LEU A 363 -3.61 7.82 -21.79
C LEU A 363 -2.94 6.46 -22.03
N LYS A 364 -2.11 6.06 -21.08
CA LYS A 364 -1.44 4.75 -21.04
C LYS A 364 -2.21 3.76 -20.16
N THR A 365 -1.96 2.48 -20.37
CA THR A 365 -2.41 1.41 -19.45
C THR A 365 -1.87 1.69 -18.04
N GLY A 366 -2.76 1.72 -17.05
CA GLY A 366 -2.47 2.06 -15.65
C GLY A 366 -2.91 3.47 -15.24
N ASP A 367 -3.22 4.37 -16.18
CA ASP A 367 -3.65 5.72 -15.87
C ASP A 367 -5.10 5.77 -15.32
N GLU A 368 -5.38 6.76 -14.48
CA GLU A 368 -6.71 6.98 -13.89
C GLU A 368 -7.69 7.58 -14.93
N LEU A 369 -8.89 7.01 -14.94
CA LEU A 369 -10.02 7.41 -15.76
C LEU A 369 -11.14 7.93 -14.87
N VAL A 370 -11.65 9.12 -15.20
CA VAL A 370 -12.85 9.68 -14.60
C VAL A 370 -13.99 9.58 -15.60
N PHE A 371 -15.06 8.90 -15.20
CA PHE A 371 -16.27 8.75 -16.00
C PHE A 371 -17.29 9.82 -15.63
N SER A 372 -17.85 10.48 -16.65
CA SER A 372 -18.95 11.43 -16.54
C SER A 372 -20.06 11.03 -17.51
N PHE A 373 -21.22 10.69 -16.98
CA PHE A 373 -22.35 10.20 -17.78
C PHE A 373 -23.51 11.21 -17.82
N PRO A 374 -24.22 11.34 -18.95
CA PRO A 374 -25.48 12.05 -18.99
C PRO A 374 -26.52 11.43 -18.03
N LYS A 375 -27.39 12.27 -17.45
CA LYS A 375 -28.37 11.87 -16.41
C LYS A 375 -29.28 10.69 -16.82
N GLU A 376 -29.57 10.56 -18.12
CA GLU A 376 -30.36 9.43 -18.64
C GLU A 376 -29.60 8.10 -18.58
N ILE A 377 -28.31 8.12 -18.90
CA ILE A 377 -27.43 6.95 -18.87
C ILE A 377 -27.13 6.56 -17.44
N GLU A 378 -26.93 7.55 -16.57
CA GLU A 378 -26.73 7.33 -15.13
C GLU A 378 -27.94 6.61 -14.50
N ASN A 379 -29.17 7.03 -14.82
CA ASN A 379 -30.38 6.34 -14.37
C ASN A 379 -30.46 4.89 -14.88
N LYS A 380 -30.06 4.63 -16.13
CA LYS A 380 -29.99 3.27 -16.69
C LYS A 380 -28.93 2.42 -15.97
N LEU A 381 -27.74 2.96 -15.73
CA LEU A 381 -26.67 2.30 -15.01
C LEU A 381 -27.08 1.94 -13.57
N GLN A 382 -27.74 2.87 -12.86
CA GLN A 382 -28.28 2.59 -11.52
C GLN A 382 -29.33 1.48 -11.51
N ARG A 383 -30.20 1.44 -12.53
CA ARG A 383 -31.18 0.37 -12.69
C ARG A 383 -30.51 -0.99 -12.93
N LEU A 384 -29.56 -1.05 -13.86
CA LEU A 384 -28.80 -2.26 -14.16
C LEU A 384 -28.02 -2.75 -12.93
N SER A 385 -27.47 -1.81 -12.14
CA SER A 385 -26.82 -2.12 -10.86
C SER A 385 -27.80 -2.76 -9.89
N ARG A 386 -29.02 -2.22 -9.71
CA ARG A 386 -30.04 -2.83 -8.84
C ARG A 386 -30.47 -4.22 -9.29
N GLU A 387 -30.58 -4.42 -10.60
CA GLU A 387 -30.95 -5.69 -11.25
C GLU A 387 -29.78 -6.69 -11.33
N ASN A 388 -28.55 -6.27 -10.98
CA ASN A 388 -27.31 -7.05 -11.10
C ASN A 388 -27.09 -7.62 -12.52
N SER A 389 -27.42 -6.83 -13.55
CA SER A 389 -27.37 -7.25 -14.96
C SER A 389 -26.32 -6.45 -15.74
N SER A 390 -25.37 -7.14 -16.38
CA SER A 390 -24.33 -6.53 -17.23
C SER A 390 -24.83 -6.40 -18.68
N SER A 391 -25.92 -5.65 -18.86
CA SER A 391 -26.54 -5.44 -20.18
C SER A 391 -25.91 -4.27 -20.93
N ILE A 392 -25.87 -4.38 -22.26
CA ILE A 392 -25.23 -3.38 -23.13
C ILE A 392 -26.08 -2.10 -23.20
N ILE A 393 -25.39 -0.97 -23.21
CA ILE A 393 -25.97 0.34 -23.54
C ILE A 393 -25.40 0.74 -24.90
N ASN A 394 -26.21 0.61 -25.95
CA ASN A 394 -25.87 1.02 -27.30
C ASN A 394 -26.61 2.29 -27.70
N VAL A 395 -25.98 3.10 -28.55
CA VAL A 395 -26.58 4.30 -29.15
C VAL A 395 -27.29 3.90 -30.44
N HIS A 396 -28.50 4.42 -30.68
CA HIS A 396 -29.15 4.23 -31.98
C HIS A 396 -28.37 5.01 -33.06
N PRO A 397 -28.30 4.56 -34.33
CA PRO A 397 -27.59 5.29 -35.38
C PRO A 397 -28.00 6.76 -35.59
N ASP A 398 -29.18 7.15 -35.09
CA ASP A 398 -29.75 8.50 -35.20
C ASP A 398 -29.51 9.35 -33.93
N GLU A 399 -28.90 8.77 -32.89
CA GLU A 399 -28.57 9.44 -31.63
C GLU A 399 -27.07 9.83 -31.59
N PRO A 400 -26.71 10.95 -30.94
CA PRO A 400 -25.32 11.33 -30.77
C PRO A 400 -24.57 10.28 -29.93
N ARG A 401 -23.33 9.96 -30.34
CA ARG A 401 -22.43 9.04 -29.61
C ARG A 401 -22.28 9.46 -28.14
N LEU A 402 -22.03 8.49 -27.27
CA LEU A 402 -21.91 8.70 -25.84
C LEU A 402 -20.56 9.36 -25.51
N GLN A 403 -20.61 10.55 -24.94
CA GLN A 403 -19.50 11.10 -24.18
C GLN A 403 -19.53 10.46 -22.79
N VAL A 404 -18.56 9.57 -22.52
CA VAL A 404 -18.44 8.83 -21.26
C VAL A 404 -17.34 9.38 -20.35
N SER A 405 -16.40 10.11 -20.92
CA SER A 405 -15.28 10.77 -20.24
C SER A 405 -14.75 11.88 -21.15
N ASP A 406 -14.26 12.97 -20.56
CA ASP A 406 -13.57 14.03 -21.30
C ASP A 406 -12.18 13.59 -21.80
N GLN A 407 -11.69 12.46 -21.30
CA GLN A 407 -10.36 11.91 -21.60
C GLN A 407 -10.38 10.85 -22.72
N LEU A 408 -11.58 10.45 -23.19
CA LEU A 408 -11.76 9.39 -24.17
C LEU A 408 -12.59 9.87 -25.36
N PRO A 409 -12.37 9.30 -26.56
CA PRO A 409 -13.20 9.57 -27.73
C PRO A 409 -14.66 9.12 -27.52
N MET A 410 -15.55 9.69 -28.33
CA MET A 410 -16.97 9.39 -28.33
C MET A 410 -17.24 7.89 -28.54
N THR A 411 -18.01 7.28 -27.64
CA THR A 411 -18.23 5.82 -27.55
C THR A 411 -19.55 5.42 -28.21
N ASP A 412 -19.54 4.33 -28.98
CA ASP A 412 -20.75 3.78 -29.62
C ASP A 412 -21.48 2.75 -28.73
N VAL A 413 -20.70 1.96 -27.98
CA VAL A 413 -21.23 0.92 -27.08
C VAL A 413 -20.54 0.97 -25.72
N LEU A 414 -21.34 1.04 -24.67
CA LEU A 414 -20.94 0.99 -23.26
C LEU A 414 -21.46 -0.31 -22.64
N ILE A 415 -20.56 -1.09 -22.04
CA ILE A 415 -20.90 -2.31 -21.31
C ILE A 415 -20.48 -2.14 -19.85
N PRO A 416 -21.43 -2.01 -18.91
CA PRO A 416 -21.12 -2.00 -17.48
C PRO A 416 -20.90 -3.43 -16.99
N LEU A 417 -19.77 -3.67 -16.33
CA LEU A 417 -19.47 -4.94 -15.66
C LEU A 417 -19.99 -4.84 -14.23
N ILE A 418 -21.14 -5.45 -13.98
CA ILE A 418 -21.87 -5.35 -12.71
C ILE A 418 -21.81 -6.66 -11.96
N PHE A 419 -21.50 -6.57 -10.67
CA PHE A 419 -21.48 -7.69 -9.76
C PHE A 419 -21.87 -7.27 -8.33
N ARG A 420 -22.62 -8.11 -7.59
CA ARG A 420 -23.21 -7.79 -6.27
C ARG A 420 -23.89 -6.42 -6.20
N LYS A 421 -24.60 -6.06 -7.26
CA LYS A 421 -25.29 -4.77 -7.43
C LYS A 421 -24.38 -3.54 -7.42
N GLN A 422 -23.10 -3.71 -7.73
CA GLN A 422 -22.11 -2.63 -7.88
C GLN A 422 -21.42 -2.72 -9.24
N ILE A 423 -20.99 -1.58 -9.78
CA ILE A 423 -20.23 -1.53 -11.02
C ILE A 423 -18.75 -1.75 -10.70
N ALA A 424 -18.19 -2.84 -11.23
CA ALA A 424 -16.79 -3.22 -11.08
C ALA A 424 -15.90 -2.69 -12.22
N GLY A 425 -16.47 -2.36 -13.38
CA GLY A 425 -15.73 -1.84 -14.53
C GLY A 425 -16.59 -1.53 -15.74
N TYR A 426 -15.96 -1.08 -16.82
CA TYR A 426 -16.60 -0.76 -18.09
C TYR A 426 -15.80 -1.32 -19.27
N ILE A 427 -16.51 -1.78 -20.30
CA ILE A 427 -15.96 -2.02 -21.63
C ILE A 427 -16.55 -0.98 -22.58
N LEU A 428 -15.69 -0.27 -23.30
CA LEU A 428 -16.04 0.78 -24.24
C LEU A 428 -15.62 0.36 -25.64
N ILE A 429 -16.50 0.54 -26.63
CA ILE A 429 -16.25 0.14 -28.01
C ILE A 429 -16.62 1.28 -28.97
N GLY A 430 -15.73 1.55 -29.93
CA GLY A 430 -15.98 2.43 -31.08
C GLY A 430 -16.04 1.64 -32.40
N TYR A 431 -16.99 1.99 -33.27
CA TYR A 431 -17.20 1.41 -34.60
C TYR A 431 -16.91 2.42 -35.73
N ASP A 432 -16.48 1.90 -36.89
CA ASP A 432 -16.26 2.69 -38.11
C ASP A 432 -17.60 3.17 -38.71
N TYR A 433 -17.72 4.49 -38.89
CA TYR A 433 -18.89 5.23 -39.39
C TYR A 433 -19.49 4.70 -40.71
N THR A 434 -18.71 3.92 -41.49
CA THR A 434 -19.12 3.45 -42.81
C THR A 434 -19.76 2.05 -42.83
N LYS A 435 -19.74 1.29 -41.73
CA LYS A 435 -20.18 -0.11 -41.73
C LYS A 435 -21.01 -0.50 -40.49
N SER A 436 -22.18 -1.06 -40.79
CA SER A 436 -23.07 -1.89 -39.95
C SER A 436 -23.78 -1.24 -38.75
N LEU A 437 -25.12 -1.30 -38.80
CA LEU A 437 -25.95 -1.44 -37.59
C LEU A 437 -25.48 -2.71 -36.87
N ILE A 438 -25.23 -2.62 -35.56
CA ILE A 438 -25.00 -3.80 -34.72
C ILE A 438 -26.25 -4.66 -34.82
N THR A 439 -26.09 -5.89 -35.31
CA THR A 439 -27.20 -6.84 -35.44
C THR A 439 -27.65 -7.32 -34.07
N SER A 440 -28.91 -7.74 -33.94
CA SER A 440 -29.43 -8.31 -32.67
C SER A 440 -28.60 -9.51 -32.19
N ILE A 441 -27.98 -10.25 -33.11
CA ILE A 441 -27.08 -11.37 -32.82
C ILE A 441 -25.75 -10.89 -32.23
N GLU A 442 -25.21 -9.77 -32.71
CA GLU A 442 -23.98 -9.17 -32.17
C GLU A 442 -24.21 -8.56 -30.78
N VAL A 443 -25.39 -7.98 -30.53
CA VAL A 443 -25.82 -7.54 -29.19
C VAL A 443 -25.88 -8.75 -28.24
N GLU A 444 -26.56 -9.83 -28.61
CA GLU A 444 -26.66 -11.04 -27.78
C GLU A 444 -25.27 -11.67 -27.52
N ALA A 445 -24.39 -11.68 -28.53
CA ALA A 445 -23.01 -12.12 -28.38
C ALA A 445 -22.21 -11.28 -27.39
N LEU A 446 -22.33 -9.95 -27.47
CA LEU A 446 -21.67 -9.02 -26.56
C LEU A 446 -22.24 -9.13 -25.14
N GLU A 447 -23.55 -9.40 -24.96
CA GLU A 447 -24.17 -9.59 -23.64
C GLU A 447 -23.64 -10.85 -22.96
N ILE A 448 -23.46 -11.94 -23.71
CA ILE A 448 -22.84 -13.17 -23.21
C ILE A 448 -21.39 -12.91 -22.79
N LEU A 449 -20.63 -12.17 -23.60
CA LEU A 449 -19.25 -11.80 -23.26
C LEU A 449 -19.19 -10.87 -22.05
N ALA A 450 -20.11 -9.92 -21.92
CA ALA A 450 -20.22 -9.02 -20.78
C ALA A 450 -20.42 -9.78 -19.48
N ALA A 451 -21.38 -10.71 -19.46
CA ALA A 451 -21.67 -11.53 -18.29
C ALA A 451 -20.46 -12.38 -17.86
N GLN A 452 -19.76 -12.99 -18.83
CA GLN A 452 -18.58 -13.82 -18.57
C GLN A 452 -17.36 -12.99 -18.14
N SER A 453 -17.18 -11.81 -18.73
CA SER A 453 -16.11 -10.88 -18.35
C SER A 453 -16.34 -10.32 -16.94
N SER A 454 -17.60 -10.06 -16.56
CA SER A 454 -17.95 -9.63 -15.20
C SER A 454 -17.59 -10.69 -14.14
N LEU A 455 -17.91 -11.96 -14.39
CA LEU A 455 -17.55 -13.06 -13.48
C LEU A 455 -16.03 -13.27 -13.39
N SER A 456 -15.33 -13.21 -14.53
CA SER A 456 -13.88 -13.40 -14.56
C SER A 456 -13.14 -12.23 -13.88
N LEU A 457 -13.68 -11.02 -14.01
CA LEU A 457 -13.19 -9.83 -13.31
C LEU A 457 -13.34 -9.98 -11.79
N GLU A 458 -14.44 -10.56 -11.30
CA GLU A 458 -14.60 -10.87 -9.87
C GLU A 458 -13.52 -11.83 -9.37
N ASN A 459 -13.26 -12.92 -10.09
CA ASN A 459 -12.21 -13.86 -9.73
C ASN A 459 -10.87 -13.15 -9.63
N ALA A 460 -10.51 -12.36 -10.64
CA ALA A 460 -9.27 -11.59 -10.64
C ALA A 460 -9.19 -10.59 -9.47
N LEU A 461 -10.26 -9.83 -9.21
CA LEU A 461 -10.32 -8.88 -8.09
C LEU A 461 -10.25 -9.59 -6.71
N SER A 462 -10.91 -10.74 -6.57
CA SER A 462 -10.91 -11.52 -5.32
C SER A 462 -9.54 -12.12 -5.03
N PHE A 463 -8.85 -12.64 -6.05
CA PHE A 463 -7.48 -13.10 -5.92
C PHE A 463 -6.51 -11.97 -5.59
N GLU A 464 -6.71 -10.79 -6.18
CA GLU A 464 -5.90 -9.61 -5.85
C GLU A 464 -6.13 -9.16 -4.40
N GLN A 465 -7.39 -9.19 -3.91
CA GLN A 465 -7.71 -8.95 -2.50
C GLN A 465 -7.08 -10.01 -1.57
N LEU A 466 -7.16 -11.29 -1.92
CA LEU A 466 -6.53 -12.37 -1.14
C LEU A 466 -5.00 -12.22 -1.11
N ARG A 467 -4.38 -11.77 -2.20
CA ARG A 467 -2.95 -11.47 -2.24
C ARG A 467 -2.60 -10.31 -1.31
N ILE A 468 -3.40 -9.24 -1.32
CA ILE A 468 -3.24 -8.11 -0.40
C ILE A 468 -3.39 -8.57 1.06
N GLN A 469 -4.44 -9.34 1.38
CA GLN A 469 -4.64 -9.90 2.73
C GLN A 469 -3.53 -10.88 3.14
N GLY A 470 -3.03 -11.71 2.23
CA GLY A 470 -1.90 -12.61 2.49
C GLY A 470 -0.61 -11.84 2.77
N ASN A 471 -0.38 -10.75 2.04
CA ASN A 471 0.72 -9.82 2.31
C ASN A 471 0.53 -9.09 3.63
N GLU A 472 -0.69 -8.65 3.98
CA GLU A 472 -1.01 -8.03 5.27
C GLU A 472 -0.83 -9.02 6.43
N LEU A 473 -1.23 -10.28 6.27
CA LEU A 473 -1.05 -11.32 7.28
C LEU A 473 0.45 -11.65 7.45
N THR A 474 1.19 -11.75 6.35
CA THR A 474 2.65 -11.94 6.38
C THR A 474 3.33 -10.73 7.02
N MET A 475 2.89 -9.52 6.69
CA MET A 475 3.37 -8.29 7.29
C MET A 475 3.02 -8.20 8.78
N SER A 476 1.81 -8.63 9.17
CA SER A 476 1.37 -8.69 10.57
C SER A 476 2.15 -9.72 11.37
N LYS A 477 2.39 -10.92 10.80
CA LYS A 477 3.26 -11.95 11.38
C LYS A 477 4.69 -11.45 11.53
N ASN A 478 5.28 -10.89 10.45
CA ASN A 478 6.62 -10.31 10.48
C ASN A 478 6.69 -9.14 11.47
N LYS A 479 5.61 -8.36 11.61
CA LYS A 479 5.51 -7.28 12.60
C LYS A 479 5.47 -7.84 14.02
N LEU A 480 4.71 -8.89 14.31
CA LEU A 480 4.69 -9.55 15.62
C LEU A 480 6.05 -10.19 15.94
N GLU A 481 6.69 -10.85 14.98
CA GLU A 481 8.05 -11.40 15.14
C GLU A 481 9.08 -10.29 15.35
N ALA A 482 8.99 -9.19 14.60
CA ALA A 482 9.86 -8.03 14.78
C ALA A 482 9.62 -7.33 16.13
N ILE A 483 8.37 -7.22 16.60
CA ILE A 483 8.05 -6.71 17.93
C ILE A 483 8.64 -7.65 18.99
N PHE A 484 8.37 -8.95 18.90
CA PHE A 484 8.85 -9.95 19.87
C PHE A 484 10.38 -9.97 19.94
N ASN A 485 11.07 -9.94 18.79
CA ASN A 485 12.53 -9.90 18.71
C ASN A 485 13.14 -8.51 19.00
N GLY A 486 12.36 -7.44 18.88
CA GLY A 486 12.76 -6.08 19.21
C GLY A 486 12.66 -5.75 20.70
N ILE A 487 12.02 -6.61 21.51
CA ILE A 487 12.07 -6.50 22.97
C ILE A 487 13.50 -6.78 23.42
N ALA A 488 14.11 -5.80 24.09
CA ALA A 488 15.49 -5.86 24.56
C ALA A 488 15.70 -6.85 25.72
N SER A 489 14.67 -7.11 26.52
CA SER A 489 14.72 -8.10 27.59
C SER A 489 14.56 -9.52 27.05
N PRO A 490 15.27 -10.52 27.60
CA PRO A 490 15.00 -11.93 27.35
C PRO A 490 13.54 -12.31 27.61
N VAL A 491 12.86 -12.83 26.58
CA VAL A 491 11.49 -13.33 26.66
C VAL A 491 11.41 -14.74 26.10
N CYS A 492 10.91 -15.67 26.91
CA CYS A 492 10.72 -17.07 26.54
C CYS A 492 9.27 -17.50 26.78
N LEU A 493 8.68 -18.20 25.82
CA LEU A 493 7.41 -18.91 25.98
C LEU A 493 7.70 -20.36 26.37
N ILE A 494 7.18 -20.81 27.51
CA ILE A 494 7.55 -22.09 28.12
C ILE A 494 6.27 -22.85 28.49
N ASP A 495 6.25 -24.15 28.26
CA ASP A 495 5.11 -25.00 28.64
C ASP A 495 5.17 -25.45 30.12
N ILE A 496 4.05 -26.01 30.60
CA ILE A 496 3.92 -26.57 31.97
C ILE A 496 5.00 -27.62 32.32
N ASP A 497 5.58 -28.28 31.32
CA ASP A 497 6.67 -29.24 31.52
C ASP A 497 8.06 -28.55 31.59
N PHE A 498 8.12 -27.23 31.63
CA PHE A 498 9.33 -26.39 31.56
C PHE A 498 10.06 -26.43 30.22
N THR A 499 9.39 -26.81 29.13
CA THR A 499 9.98 -26.87 27.79
C THR A 499 9.84 -25.55 27.07
N ILE A 500 10.95 -25.00 26.57
CA ILE A 500 10.95 -23.74 25.82
C ILE A 500 10.29 -23.98 24.45
N GLN A 501 9.19 -23.29 24.20
CA GLN A 501 8.45 -23.33 22.93
C GLN A 501 8.98 -22.27 21.97
N GLU A 502 9.28 -21.07 22.49
CA GLU A 502 9.73 -19.94 21.68
C GLU A 502 10.61 -19.00 22.51
N ALA A 503 11.57 -18.33 21.86
CA ALA A 503 12.50 -17.40 22.51
C ALA A 503 12.83 -16.24 21.57
N ASN A 504 12.84 -15.02 22.12
CA ASN A 504 13.20 -13.82 21.35
C ASN A 504 14.73 -13.69 21.17
N THR A 505 15.16 -12.78 20.29
CA THR A 505 16.58 -12.54 20.03
C THR A 505 17.37 -12.17 21.28
N ALA A 506 16.79 -11.39 22.20
CA ALA A 506 17.41 -11.04 23.46
C ALA A 506 17.70 -12.26 24.33
N ALA A 507 16.77 -13.21 24.44
CA ALA A 507 16.97 -14.45 25.20
C ALA A 507 18.06 -15.33 24.60
N VAL A 508 18.08 -15.47 23.27
CA VAL A 508 19.13 -16.21 22.55
C VAL A 508 20.51 -15.62 22.82
N THR A 509 20.63 -14.29 22.77
CA THR A 509 21.88 -13.57 23.04
C THR A 509 22.30 -13.69 24.50
N PHE A 510 21.35 -13.53 25.42
CA PHE A 510 21.58 -13.59 26.86
C PHE A 510 22.10 -14.96 27.32
N PHE A 511 21.54 -16.05 26.80
CA PHE A 511 21.97 -17.40 27.16
C PHE A 511 23.12 -17.95 26.31
N GLY A 512 23.61 -17.20 25.32
CA GLY A 512 24.75 -17.60 24.48
C GLY A 512 24.53 -18.87 23.64
N ASN A 513 23.28 -19.29 23.42
CA ASN A 513 22.91 -20.51 22.70
C ASN A 513 22.16 -20.18 21.39
N ASN A 514 22.16 -21.08 20.42
CA ASN A 514 21.32 -20.88 19.22
C ASN A 514 19.83 -21.06 19.57
N LYS A 515 18.94 -20.30 18.92
CA LYS A 515 17.47 -20.49 19.02
C LYS A 515 17.05 -21.95 18.84
N LYS A 516 17.67 -22.69 17.90
CA LYS A 516 17.40 -24.12 17.68
C LYS A 516 17.84 -25.02 18.84
N GLU A 517 18.80 -24.59 19.64
CA GLU A 517 19.31 -25.32 20.81
C GLU A 517 18.51 -24.97 22.07
N LEU A 518 17.84 -23.81 22.12
CA LEU A 518 16.95 -23.45 23.22
C LEU A 518 15.57 -24.11 23.06
N ILE A 519 14.98 -24.04 21.86
CA ILE A 519 13.63 -24.57 21.60
C ILE A 519 13.62 -26.09 21.77
N GLY A 520 12.63 -26.59 22.53
CA GLY A 520 12.46 -28.01 22.83
C GLY A 520 13.26 -28.51 24.03
N ASN A 521 14.18 -27.71 24.58
CA ASN A 521 14.92 -28.03 25.80
C ASN A 521 14.23 -27.50 27.06
N LYS A 522 14.60 -28.06 28.22
CA LYS A 522 14.08 -27.63 29.52
C LYS A 522 14.73 -26.33 29.97
N CYS A 523 13.94 -25.33 30.39
CA CYS A 523 14.44 -23.99 30.71
C CYS A 523 15.56 -23.99 31.75
N TYR A 524 15.41 -24.70 32.87
CA TYR A 524 16.43 -24.78 33.92
C TYR A 524 17.75 -25.44 33.46
N ARG A 525 17.69 -26.31 32.45
CA ARG A 525 18.88 -26.96 31.87
C ARG A 525 19.56 -26.07 30.84
N ALA A 526 18.76 -25.41 30.02
CA ALA A 526 19.22 -24.50 28.98
C ALA A 526 19.81 -23.21 29.57
N PHE A 527 19.15 -22.63 30.56
CA PHE A 527 19.49 -21.31 31.12
C PHE A 527 20.57 -21.38 32.20
N PHE A 528 20.49 -22.38 33.09
CA PHE A 528 21.33 -22.44 34.30
C PHE A 528 22.12 -23.75 34.43
N HIS A 529 22.11 -24.59 33.41
CA HIS A 529 22.76 -25.91 33.41
C HIS A 529 22.37 -26.80 34.60
N ARG A 530 21.13 -26.64 35.08
CA ARG A 530 20.59 -27.42 36.19
C ARG A 530 19.89 -28.69 35.70
N ILE A 531 19.78 -29.65 36.61
CA ILE A 531 19.07 -30.94 36.39
C ILE A 531 17.64 -30.87 36.92
N ARG A 532 17.31 -29.84 37.70
CA ARG A 532 16.00 -29.62 38.35
C ARG A 532 15.59 -28.14 38.24
N PRO A 533 14.29 -27.82 38.34
CA PRO A 533 13.79 -26.44 38.32
C PRO A 533 14.51 -25.53 39.31
N CYS A 534 14.60 -24.24 38.99
CA CYS A 534 15.30 -23.28 39.83
C CYS A 534 14.59 -23.10 41.19
N PRO A 535 15.33 -22.93 42.31
CA PRO A 535 14.75 -22.69 43.63
C PRO A 535 13.86 -21.44 43.71
N PHE A 536 14.11 -20.46 42.84
CA PHE A 536 13.38 -19.20 42.72
C PHE A 536 12.29 -19.24 41.63
N CYS A 537 12.04 -20.39 41.00
CA CYS A 537 11.07 -20.49 39.91
C CYS A 537 9.63 -20.50 40.47
N GLN A 538 8.86 -19.46 40.13
CA GLN A 538 7.44 -19.35 40.51
C GLN A 538 6.48 -19.67 39.33
N ALA A 539 6.97 -20.36 38.30
CA ALA A 539 6.18 -20.66 37.10
C ALA A 539 4.93 -21.51 37.39
N LEU A 540 5.03 -22.52 38.27
CA LEU A 540 3.88 -23.35 38.65
C LEU A 540 2.84 -22.57 39.46
N ASP A 541 3.29 -21.70 40.36
CA ASP A 541 2.41 -20.83 41.13
C ASP A 541 1.70 -19.81 40.23
N CYS A 542 2.38 -19.29 39.22
CA CYS A 542 1.78 -18.43 38.18
C CYS A 542 0.69 -19.16 37.38
N LEU A 543 0.95 -20.39 36.94
CA LEU A 543 -0.02 -21.19 36.19
C LEU A 543 -1.24 -21.58 37.04
N HIS A 544 -1.04 -21.91 38.32
CA HIS A 544 -2.13 -22.28 39.23
C HIS A 544 -2.96 -21.08 39.69
N SER A 545 -2.32 -19.96 40.06
CA SER A 545 -3.02 -18.76 40.52
C SER A 545 -3.62 -17.94 39.37
N GLY A 546 -3.06 -18.06 38.17
CA GLY A 546 -3.41 -17.25 37.01
C GLY A 546 -2.97 -15.79 37.10
N VAL A 547 -2.17 -15.44 38.11
CA VAL A 547 -1.67 -14.08 38.37
C VAL A 547 -0.17 -14.02 38.02
N LEU A 548 0.30 -12.83 37.64
CA LEU A 548 1.72 -12.54 37.48
C LEU A 548 2.48 -12.89 38.76
N GLN A 549 3.57 -13.64 38.62
CA GLN A 549 4.52 -13.88 39.70
C GLN A 549 5.86 -13.22 39.34
N GLU A 550 6.55 -12.67 40.35
CA GLU A 550 7.84 -12.02 40.17
C GLU A 550 8.79 -12.47 41.27
N THR A 551 10.05 -12.72 40.92
CA THR A 551 11.09 -13.05 41.89
C THR A 551 12.40 -12.39 41.50
N GLU A 552 13.02 -11.71 42.46
CA GLU A 552 14.35 -11.12 42.32
C GLU A 552 15.39 -12.06 42.92
N THR A 553 16.49 -12.31 42.22
CA THR A 553 17.58 -13.13 42.76
C THR A 553 18.92 -12.70 42.17
N ASP A 554 19.97 -12.84 42.98
CA ASP A 554 21.35 -12.64 42.57
C ASP A 554 21.82 -13.87 41.78
N VAL A 555 22.22 -13.63 40.54
CA VAL A 555 22.86 -14.63 39.69
C VAL A 555 24.15 -14.04 39.16
N SER A 556 25.30 -14.56 39.62
CA SER A 556 26.63 -14.14 39.15
C SER A 556 26.93 -12.66 39.38
N GLU A 557 26.69 -12.15 40.59
CA GLU A 557 27.01 -10.76 41.01
C GLU A 557 26.13 -9.69 40.32
N ARG A 558 24.97 -10.12 39.80
CA ARG A 558 23.96 -9.26 39.18
C ARG A 558 22.57 -9.61 39.67
N ILE A 559 21.74 -8.60 39.82
CA ILE A 559 20.38 -8.74 40.33
C ILE A 559 19.43 -8.84 39.14
N TYR A 560 18.84 -10.03 38.97
CA TYR A 560 17.84 -10.26 37.93
C TYR A 560 16.45 -10.35 38.55
N SER A 561 15.48 -9.69 37.90
CA SER A 561 14.05 -9.94 38.11
C SER A 561 13.55 -10.95 37.09
N PHE A 562 12.95 -12.04 37.59
CA PHE A 562 12.26 -13.07 36.81
C PHE A 562 10.75 -12.86 36.94
N GLN A 563 10.09 -12.55 35.83
CA GLN A 563 8.65 -12.34 35.76
C GLN A 563 7.97 -13.46 34.98
N PHE A 564 6.93 -14.05 35.57
CA PHE A 564 6.15 -15.14 35.00
C PHE A 564 4.74 -14.66 34.70
N HIS A 565 4.34 -14.72 33.43
CA HIS A 565 3.01 -14.34 32.96
C HIS A 565 2.25 -15.54 32.44
N ASN A 566 1.02 -15.75 32.94
CA ASN A 566 0.15 -16.79 32.42
C ASN A 566 -0.43 -16.39 31.05
N VAL A 567 -0.43 -17.32 30.09
CA VAL A 567 -1.04 -17.12 28.77
C VAL A 567 -2.27 -17.99 28.61
N LYS A 568 -3.41 -17.36 28.26
CA LYS A 568 -4.64 -18.10 27.96
C LYS A 568 -4.50 -18.82 26.63
N VAL A 569 -4.49 -20.14 26.69
CA VAL A 569 -4.46 -21.03 25.52
C VAL A 569 -5.82 -21.72 25.31
N PRO A 570 -6.16 -22.14 24.08
CA PRO A 570 -7.39 -22.90 23.80
C PRO A 570 -7.45 -24.22 24.60
N GLU A 571 -8.64 -24.72 24.92
CA GLU A 571 -8.87 -25.89 25.80
C GLU A 571 -8.09 -27.17 25.42
N ASN A 572 -7.67 -27.32 24.16
CA ASN A 572 -6.90 -28.47 23.67
C ASN A 572 -5.36 -28.27 23.64
N SER A 573 -4.84 -27.16 24.18
CA SER A 573 -3.41 -26.84 24.19
C SER A 573 -2.80 -26.99 25.58
N LYS A 574 -1.54 -27.41 25.67
CA LYS A 574 -0.79 -27.39 26.94
C LYS A 574 -0.74 -25.97 27.48
N SER A 575 -0.93 -25.81 28.79
CA SER A 575 -0.73 -24.52 29.46
C SER A 575 0.69 -24.03 29.24
N VAL A 576 0.82 -22.75 28.91
CA VAL A 576 2.11 -22.09 28.69
C VAL A 576 2.16 -20.79 29.50
N PHE A 577 3.37 -20.39 29.86
CA PHE A 577 3.66 -19.13 30.52
C PHE A 577 4.77 -18.41 29.76
N ILE A 578 4.83 -17.10 29.91
CA ILE A 578 5.93 -16.26 29.42
C ILE A 578 6.84 -15.98 30.61
N GLU A 579 8.13 -16.24 30.45
CA GLU A 579 9.18 -15.82 31.37
C GLU A 579 9.92 -14.62 30.77
N ILE A 580 9.97 -13.51 31.51
CA ILE A 580 10.72 -12.31 31.17
C ILE A 580 11.83 -12.14 32.21
N ILE A 581 13.05 -11.87 31.76
CA ILE A 581 14.21 -11.67 32.62
C ILE A 581 14.70 -10.25 32.43
N ASN A 582 14.78 -9.48 33.51
CA ASN A 582 15.30 -8.11 33.49
C ASN A 582 16.52 -8.01 34.40
N ASP A 583 17.62 -7.47 33.87
CA ASP A 583 18.73 -7.03 34.70
C ASP A 583 18.32 -5.71 35.38
N ILE A 584 18.09 -5.77 36.69
CA ILE A 584 17.65 -4.61 37.48
C ILE A 584 18.79 -4.08 38.35
N THR A 585 20.03 -4.50 38.09
CA THR A 585 21.20 -4.12 38.90
C THR A 585 21.37 -2.60 38.94
N GLU A 586 21.39 -1.94 37.78
CA GLU A 586 21.54 -0.48 37.70
C GLU A 586 20.33 0.24 38.29
N GLN A 587 19.11 -0.25 38.03
CA GLN A 587 17.88 0.35 38.56
C GLN A 587 17.83 0.27 40.10
N LYS A 588 18.24 -0.86 40.70
CA LYS A 588 18.34 -1.01 42.15
C LYS A 588 19.43 -0.11 42.72
N ASN A 589 20.59 -0.04 42.08
CA ASN A 589 21.67 0.87 42.50
C ASN A 589 21.22 2.34 42.46
N LEU A 590 20.54 2.76 41.39
CA LEU A 590 19.96 4.10 41.25
C LEU A 590 18.82 4.34 42.24
N GLN A 591 17.96 3.35 42.49
CA GLN A 591 16.90 3.46 43.49
C GLN A 591 17.48 3.61 44.90
N GLU A 592 18.53 2.86 45.23
CA GLU A 592 19.27 3.01 46.48
C GLU A 592 19.95 4.38 46.56
N GLU A 593 20.54 4.88 45.47
CA GLU A 593 21.15 6.21 45.38
C GLU A 593 20.11 7.34 45.51
N LEU A 594 18.93 7.18 44.91
CA LEU A 594 17.81 8.12 45.04
C LEU A 594 17.23 8.11 46.45
N VAL A 595 17.00 6.94 47.04
CA VAL A 595 16.57 6.83 48.44
C VAL A 595 17.63 7.43 49.36
N ARG A 596 18.91 7.27 49.06
CA ARG A 596 20.02 7.89 49.78
C ARG A 596 19.98 9.42 49.62
N THR A 597 19.76 9.93 48.42
CA THR A 597 19.67 11.37 48.11
C THR A 597 18.43 12.03 48.72
N GLU A 598 17.28 11.37 48.70
CA GLU A 598 16.05 11.83 49.33
C GLU A 598 16.19 11.85 50.86
N LYS A 599 16.81 10.80 51.44
CA LYS A 599 17.22 10.82 52.85
C LYS A 599 18.16 11.99 53.14
N MET A 600 19.12 12.30 52.26
CA MET A 600 20.02 13.46 52.42
C MET A 600 19.28 14.80 52.39
N ALA A 601 18.34 14.99 51.46
CA ALA A 601 17.56 16.22 51.36
C ALA A 601 16.65 16.43 52.58
N GLY A 602 16.04 15.35 53.08
CA GLY A 602 15.27 15.36 54.32
C GLY A 602 16.12 15.68 55.55
N ILE A 603 17.32 15.08 55.65
CA ILE A 603 18.29 15.36 56.72
C ILE A 603 18.77 16.81 56.65
N GLY A 604 19.04 17.38 55.47
CA GLY A 604 19.48 18.77 55.32
C GLY A 604 18.47 19.77 55.87
N THR A 605 17.18 19.60 55.56
CA THR A 605 16.12 20.52 56.01
C THR A 605 15.88 20.44 57.53
N LEU A 606 15.93 19.23 58.11
CA LEU A 606 15.84 19.02 59.56
C LEU A 606 17.10 19.51 60.28
N ALA A 607 18.28 19.33 59.68
CA ALA A 607 19.57 19.74 60.27
C ALA A 607 19.67 21.26 60.48
N ALA A 608 19.15 22.10 59.57
CA ALA A 608 19.13 23.55 59.82
C ALA A 608 18.21 23.97 60.98
N GLY A 609 17.04 23.36 61.09
CA GLY A 609 16.12 23.63 62.20
C GLY A 609 16.70 23.18 63.54
N ILE A 610 17.19 21.94 63.59
CA ILE A 610 17.82 21.36 64.79
C ILE A 610 19.10 22.12 65.17
N ALA A 611 19.92 22.54 64.21
CA ALA A 611 21.14 23.30 64.49
C ALA A 611 20.83 24.64 65.16
N HIS A 612 19.79 25.35 64.72
CA HIS A 612 19.39 26.60 65.35
C HIS A 612 18.81 26.38 66.76
N GLU A 613 18.05 25.30 66.96
CA GLU A 613 17.47 24.96 68.27
C GLU A 613 18.50 24.45 69.28
N LEU A 614 19.56 23.77 68.84
CA LEU A 614 20.65 23.28 69.70
C LEU A 614 21.71 24.33 70.01
N ASN A 615 21.99 25.26 69.08
CA ASN A 615 22.93 26.35 69.33
C ASN A 615 22.45 27.30 70.45
N ASN A 616 21.13 27.49 70.59
CA ASN A 616 20.56 28.35 71.64
C ASN A 616 20.87 27.86 73.07
N PRO A 617 20.57 26.61 73.48
CA PRO A 617 20.93 26.10 74.80
C PRO A 617 22.44 25.97 74.98
N LEU A 618 23.21 25.60 73.94
CA LEU A 618 24.68 25.54 74.03
C LEU A 618 25.31 26.91 74.32
N ALA A 619 24.82 27.98 73.68
CA ALA A 619 25.26 29.34 73.99
C ALA A 619 24.94 29.71 75.45
N GLY A 620 23.79 29.26 75.97
CA GLY A 620 23.41 29.43 77.38
C GLY A 620 24.32 28.67 78.36
N ILE A 621 24.64 27.41 78.04
CA ILE A 621 25.55 26.56 78.83
C ILE A 621 26.96 27.17 78.84
N SER A 622 27.50 27.51 77.67
CA SER A 622 28.82 28.13 77.55
C SER A 622 28.88 29.47 78.28
N GLY A 623 27.88 30.34 78.10
CA GLY A 623 27.87 31.65 78.77
C GLY A 623 27.78 31.53 80.29
N THR A 624 26.99 30.58 80.80
CA THR A 624 26.88 30.34 82.25
C THR A 624 28.17 29.75 82.81
N ALA A 625 28.78 28.80 82.10
CA ALA A 625 30.04 28.20 82.51
C ALA A 625 31.20 29.21 82.47
N GLU A 626 31.25 30.13 81.49
CA GLU A 626 32.22 31.24 81.44
C GLU A 626 32.06 32.19 82.64
N ILE A 627 30.83 32.55 83.00
CA ILE A 627 30.56 33.39 84.18
C ILE A 627 31.03 32.68 85.45
N MET A 628 30.66 31.40 85.63
CA MET A 628 31.08 30.62 86.80
C MET A 628 32.60 30.44 86.87
N LEU A 629 33.27 30.23 85.72
CA LEU A 629 34.72 30.11 85.67
C LEU A 629 35.41 31.42 86.11
N SER A 630 34.81 32.58 85.82
CA SER A 630 35.33 33.88 86.26
C SER A 630 35.17 34.15 87.76
N GLU A 631 34.32 33.39 88.46
CA GLU A 631 34.05 33.52 89.91
C GLU A 631 34.73 32.43 90.74
N VAL A 632 35.31 31.40 90.11
CA VAL A 632 35.93 30.24 90.76
C VAL A 632 37.45 30.28 90.57
N ASP A 633 38.19 30.33 91.68
CA ASP A 633 39.66 30.31 91.67
C ASP A 633 40.22 29.03 91.02
N GLU A 634 41.35 29.16 90.30
CA GLU A 634 42.02 28.07 89.54
C GLU A 634 42.34 26.82 90.37
N GLY A 635 42.50 26.95 91.69
CA GLY A 635 42.78 25.82 92.60
C GLY A 635 41.54 25.09 93.13
N HIS A 636 40.33 25.53 92.77
CA HIS A 636 39.09 24.94 93.25
C HIS A 636 38.73 23.69 92.44
N GLN A 637 38.25 22.65 93.12
CA GLN A 637 37.85 21.36 92.52
C GLN A 637 36.80 21.42 91.39
N HIS A 638 36.20 22.60 91.15
CA HIS A 638 35.17 22.79 90.12
C HIS A 638 35.67 23.62 88.94
N HIS A 639 36.88 24.22 89.03
CA HIS A 639 37.46 24.99 87.93
C HIS A 639 37.71 24.10 86.71
N GLU A 640 38.34 22.94 86.91
CA GLU A 640 38.59 21.92 85.87
C GLU A 640 37.28 21.42 85.23
N TYR A 641 36.21 21.21 86.03
CA TYR A 641 34.91 20.82 85.48
C TYR A 641 34.23 21.91 84.65
N LEU A 642 34.45 23.18 84.97
CA LEU A 642 33.90 24.30 84.20
C LEU A 642 34.66 24.48 82.88
N GLU A 643 35.97 24.29 82.87
CA GLU A 643 36.77 24.24 81.63
C GLU A 643 36.34 23.08 80.73
N ASP A 644 36.09 21.90 81.30
CA ASP A 644 35.56 20.74 80.59
C ASP A 644 34.18 21.03 79.96
N ILE A 645 33.26 21.66 80.71
CA ILE A 645 31.93 22.04 80.20
C ILE A 645 32.05 23.01 79.02
N LEU A 646 32.97 23.97 79.08
CA LEU A 646 33.22 24.90 77.98
C LEU A 646 33.82 24.19 76.76
N SER A 647 34.76 23.30 77.00
CA SER A 647 35.38 22.46 75.97
C SER A 647 34.33 21.61 75.25
N TYR A 648 33.49 20.87 76.00
CA TYR A 648 32.42 20.04 75.45
C TYR A 648 31.37 20.87 74.70
N SER A 649 30.98 22.02 75.23
CA SER A 649 29.99 22.89 74.59
C SER A 649 30.52 23.47 73.27
N LYS A 650 31.81 23.79 73.21
CA LYS A 650 32.49 24.25 72.00
C LYS A 650 32.60 23.14 70.95
N THR A 651 33.00 21.93 71.35
CA THR A 651 33.03 20.77 70.45
C THR A 651 31.63 20.45 69.90
N ALA A 652 30.59 20.51 70.74
CA ALA A 652 29.22 20.31 70.30
C ALA A 652 28.77 21.38 69.29
N ALA A 653 29.12 22.65 69.51
CA ALA A 653 28.83 23.73 68.58
C ALA A 653 29.53 23.57 67.22
N ASP A 654 30.78 23.10 67.21
CA ASP A 654 31.54 22.84 65.98
C ASP A 654 30.92 21.68 65.17
N VAL A 655 30.49 20.59 65.84
CA VAL A 655 29.78 19.47 65.20
C VAL A 655 28.45 19.93 64.60
N ILE A 656 27.69 20.78 65.31
CA ILE A 656 26.43 21.35 64.82
C ILE A 656 26.65 22.26 63.61
N LYS A 657 27.75 23.02 63.61
CA LYS A 657 28.13 23.91 62.50
C LYS A 657 28.48 23.11 61.24
N GLU A 658 29.17 21.98 61.37
CA GLU A 658 29.45 21.07 60.26
C GLU A 658 28.17 20.44 59.68
N LEU A 659 27.21 20.08 60.54
CA LEU A 659 25.87 19.63 60.13
C LEU A 659 25.07 20.71 59.38
N SER A 660 25.21 21.99 59.74
CA SER A 660 24.51 23.12 59.10
C SER A 660 24.99 23.43 57.68
N ILE A 661 26.21 23.03 57.30
CA ILE A 661 26.78 23.29 55.96
C ILE A 661 25.98 22.55 54.87
N TYR A 662 25.36 21.42 55.20
CA TYR A 662 24.52 20.63 54.29
C TYR A 662 23.14 21.23 54.00
N SER A 663 22.72 22.25 54.77
CA SER A 663 21.39 22.85 54.64
C SER A 663 21.36 24.21 53.93
N ARG A 664 22.50 24.88 53.73
CA ARG A 664 22.53 26.23 53.17
C ARG A 664 22.79 26.21 51.66
N LYS A 665 21.78 26.59 50.87
CA LYS A 665 22.00 27.21 49.55
C LYS A 665 22.51 28.64 49.78
N GLU A 666 23.82 28.85 49.90
CA GLU A 666 24.37 30.20 49.89
C GLU A 666 24.28 30.83 48.48
N PRO A 667 24.05 32.15 48.37
CA PRO A 667 24.16 32.86 47.10
C PRO A 667 25.61 32.81 46.59
N ILE A 668 25.77 32.58 45.29
CA ILE A 668 27.05 32.44 44.59
C ILE A 668 27.92 33.68 44.84
N LYS A 669 29.05 33.54 45.53
CA LYS A 669 30.13 34.54 45.55
C LYS A 669 30.82 34.56 44.18
N GLU A 670 31.16 35.76 43.70
CA GLU A 670 31.78 36.03 42.40
C GLU A 670 33.09 35.22 42.18
N ILE A 671 33.27 34.70 40.97
CA ILE A 671 34.50 34.08 40.49
C ILE A 671 35.54 35.20 40.30
N GLN A 672 36.75 35.02 40.84
CA GLN A 672 37.83 36.01 40.74
C GLN A 672 39.17 35.33 40.39
N GLN A 673 40.16 36.11 39.96
CA GLN A 673 41.53 35.62 39.77
C GLN A 673 42.18 35.35 41.15
N VAL A 674 42.54 34.10 41.41
CA VAL A 674 43.08 33.63 42.70
C VAL A 674 44.46 33.05 42.53
N GLU A 675 45.40 33.51 43.36
CA GLU A 675 46.75 32.94 43.48
C GLU A 675 46.72 31.63 44.29
N ILE A 676 46.97 30.50 43.63
CA ILE A 676 46.82 29.17 44.25
C ILE A 676 47.72 28.96 45.47
N ILE A 677 49.00 29.35 45.37
CA ILE A 677 49.98 29.13 46.44
C ILE A 677 49.57 29.87 47.71
N ARG A 678 49.04 31.09 47.58
CA ARG A 678 48.56 31.88 48.72
C ARG A 678 47.45 31.16 49.49
N VAL A 679 46.47 30.59 48.78
CA VAL A 679 45.36 29.85 49.39
C VAL A 679 45.85 28.53 49.99
N LEU A 680 46.73 27.81 49.29
CA LEU A 680 47.32 26.55 49.75
C LEU A 680 48.11 26.74 51.06
N GLU A 681 48.96 27.77 51.13
CA GLU A 681 49.71 28.11 52.36
C GLU A 681 48.79 28.61 53.48
N PHE A 682 47.71 29.33 53.15
CA PHE A 682 46.73 29.73 54.15
C PHE A 682 45.98 28.53 54.75
N SER A 683 45.54 27.59 53.91
CA SER A 683 44.92 26.34 54.34
C SER A 683 45.87 25.47 55.17
N LEU A 684 47.16 25.40 54.80
CA LEU A 684 48.19 24.71 55.59
C LEU A 684 48.35 25.34 56.99
N ARG A 685 48.43 26.67 57.08
CA ARG A 685 48.49 27.39 58.37
C ARG A 685 47.25 27.14 59.24
N LEU A 686 46.09 27.02 58.62
CA LEU A 686 44.85 26.76 59.34
C LEU A 686 44.80 25.31 59.86
N ALA A 687 45.16 24.33 59.02
CA ALA A 687 45.18 22.92 59.38
C ALA A 687 46.16 22.59 60.52
N THR A 688 47.27 23.33 60.61
CA THR A 688 48.31 23.12 61.63
C THR A 688 48.01 23.74 62.99
N ARG A 689 47.02 24.65 63.09
CA ARG A 689 46.68 25.37 64.34
C ARG A 689 45.89 24.54 65.37
N GLY A 690 45.40 23.35 65.01
CA GLY A 690 44.53 22.52 65.86
C GLY A 690 44.99 21.08 66.05
N VAL A 691 46.22 20.72 65.62
CA VAL A 691 46.75 19.34 65.68
C VAL A 691 48.18 19.37 66.22
N ASP A 692 48.55 18.41 67.06
CA ASP A 692 49.90 18.24 67.60
C ASP A 692 50.87 17.80 66.49
N SER A 693 51.35 18.80 65.73
CA SER A 693 52.01 18.64 64.43
C SER A 693 53.54 18.78 64.51
N GLN A 694 54.10 18.78 65.72
CA GLN A 694 55.53 19.05 65.96
C GLN A 694 56.48 18.04 65.27
N ASN A 695 55.98 16.85 64.88
CA ASN A 695 56.75 15.78 64.23
C ASN A 695 56.39 15.54 62.74
N ILE A 696 55.63 16.45 62.11
CA ILE A 696 55.33 16.38 60.67
C ILE A 696 56.26 17.31 59.90
N VAL A 697 57.05 16.75 58.98
CA VAL A 697 57.93 17.54 58.10
C VAL A 697 57.14 17.99 56.88
N VAL A 698 56.98 19.31 56.70
CA VAL A 698 56.30 19.86 55.51
C VAL A 698 57.31 20.21 54.42
N LYS A 699 57.28 19.48 53.31
CA LYS A 699 58.05 19.78 52.09
C LYS A 699 57.20 20.56 51.10
N ARG A 700 57.76 21.63 50.54
CA ARG A 700 57.10 22.53 49.57
C ARG A 700 57.88 22.52 48.26
N ASN A 701 57.24 22.06 47.19
CA ASN A 701 57.79 22.00 45.85
C ASN A 701 56.95 22.89 44.94
N TYR A 702 57.14 24.20 45.05
CA TYR A 702 56.42 25.18 44.25
C TYR A 702 57.29 25.61 43.07
N HIS A 703 56.91 25.20 41.86
CA HIS A 703 57.65 25.47 40.64
C HIS A 703 57.04 26.62 39.80
N ALA A 704 55.80 27.01 40.09
CA ALA A 704 55.09 28.11 39.43
C ALA A 704 54.20 28.86 40.44
N LEU A 705 53.81 30.12 40.15
CA LEU A 705 52.85 30.93 40.91
C LEU A 705 51.57 31.15 40.07
N PRO A 706 50.77 30.09 39.84
CA PRO A 706 49.67 30.18 38.89
C PRO A 706 48.47 30.93 39.50
N PHE A 707 47.82 31.73 38.65
CA PHE A 707 46.52 32.33 38.91
C PHE A 707 45.46 31.54 38.16
N ILE A 708 44.32 31.28 38.79
CA ILE A 708 43.15 30.67 38.15
C ILE A 708 41.88 31.45 38.49
N GLU A 709 40.88 31.39 37.62
CA GLU A 709 39.55 31.95 37.91
C GLU A 709 38.75 31.01 38.81
N ALA A 710 38.53 31.43 40.06
CA ALA A 710 38.00 30.57 41.09
C ALA A 710 37.25 31.32 42.17
N ASN A 711 36.43 30.58 42.91
CA ASN A 711 35.98 31.02 44.23
C ASN A 711 37.04 30.67 45.27
N GLU A 712 37.66 31.69 45.88
CA GLU A 712 38.73 31.51 46.87
C GLU A 712 38.27 30.67 48.08
N GLY A 713 37.01 30.78 48.48
CA GLY A 713 36.44 30.00 49.61
C GLY A 713 36.30 28.51 49.29
N GLU A 714 35.85 28.17 48.08
CA GLU A 714 35.75 26.76 47.63
C GLU A 714 37.15 26.13 47.50
N LEU A 715 38.13 26.85 46.95
CA LEU A 715 39.53 26.41 46.92
C LEU A 715 40.12 26.21 48.31
N GLN A 716 39.85 27.15 49.23
CA GLN A 716 40.30 27.04 50.61
C GLN A 716 39.74 25.78 51.27
N GLN A 717 38.44 25.50 51.09
CA GLN A 717 37.78 24.30 51.60
C GLN A 717 38.37 23.01 51.01
N LEU A 718 38.60 22.99 49.69
CA LEU A 718 39.26 21.87 49.01
C LEU A 718 40.63 21.57 49.63
N PHE A 719 41.52 22.56 49.71
CA PHE A 719 42.87 22.35 50.25
C PHE A 719 42.87 22.02 51.73
N LEU A 720 42.00 22.64 52.52
CA LEU A 720 41.88 22.35 53.95
C LEU A 720 41.49 20.88 54.17
N ASN A 721 40.50 20.37 53.45
CA ASN A 721 40.07 18.98 53.56
C ASN A 721 41.18 17.99 53.16
N LEU A 722 41.88 18.25 52.06
CA LEU A 722 42.99 17.39 51.61
C LEU A 722 44.14 17.38 52.61
N ILE A 723 44.53 18.55 53.13
CA ILE A 723 45.64 18.69 54.08
C ILE A 723 45.28 18.08 55.45
N VAL A 724 44.06 18.29 55.94
CA VAL A 724 43.59 17.70 57.21
C VAL A 724 43.55 16.17 57.10
N ASN A 725 43.04 15.63 55.98
CA ASN A 725 43.05 14.19 55.74
C ASN A 725 44.47 13.62 55.71
N ALA A 726 45.41 14.30 55.06
CA ALA A 726 46.82 13.91 55.01
C ALA A 726 47.48 13.92 56.41
N ILE A 727 47.24 14.97 57.22
CA ILE A 727 47.77 15.07 58.59
C ILE A 727 47.20 13.97 59.49
N GLN A 728 45.89 13.71 59.40
CA GLN A 728 45.24 12.66 60.19
C GLN A 728 45.73 11.26 59.81
N ALA A 729 45.99 10.99 58.52
CA ALA A 729 46.51 9.70 58.05
C ALA A 729 47.93 9.38 58.56
N MET A 730 48.69 10.40 58.98
CA MET A 730 50.04 10.26 59.52
C MET A 730 50.09 10.13 61.05
N GLU A 731 48.95 10.24 61.76
CA GLU A 731 48.86 10.11 63.23
C GLU A 731 49.94 10.92 63.98
N GLY A 732 50.26 12.12 63.48
CA GLY A 732 51.22 13.03 64.12
C GLY A 732 52.70 12.86 63.73
N ARG A 733 53.10 11.88 62.89
CA ARG A 733 54.48 11.72 62.40
C ARG A 733 54.53 11.36 60.91
N GLY A 734 55.30 12.10 60.12
CA GLY A 734 55.49 11.78 58.70
C GLY A 734 55.96 12.97 57.88
N THR A 735 55.89 12.85 56.55
CA THR A 735 56.21 13.96 55.63
C THR A 735 54.97 14.35 54.82
N LEU A 736 54.52 15.59 54.96
CA LEU A 736 53.53 16.20 54.08
C LEU A 736 54.25 16.90 52.93
N THR A 737 53.97 16.51 51.69
CA THR A 737 54.55 17.11 50.49
C THR A 737 53.47 17.88 49.73
N LEU A 738 53.66 19.20 49.62
CA LEU A 738 52.83 20.07 48.80
C LEU A 738 53.58 20.43 47.53
N THR A 739 53.00 20.12 46.38
CA THR A 739 53.59 20.47 45.07
C THR A 739 52.62 21.35 44.30
N CYS A 740 53.12 22.40 43.68
CA CYS A 740 52.36 23.23 42.74
C CYS A 740 53.21 23.43 41.49
N MET A 741 52.71 22.97 40.34
CA MET A 741 53.42 23.04 39.07
C MET A 741 52.47 23.40 37.93
N GLU A 742 52.98 24.16 36.98
CA GLU A 742 52.29 24.52 35.74
C GLU A 742 52.85 23.65 34.61
N VAL A 743 51.97 22.96 33.89
CA VAL A 743 52.33 22.11 32.75
C VAL A 743 51.27 22.25 31.67
N ASP A 744 51.68 22.62 30.45
CA ASP A 744 50.84 22.66 29.25
C ASP A 744 49.51 23.43 29.42
N GLY A 745 49.52 24.57 30.14
CA GLY A 745 48.33 25.40 30.39
C GLY A 745 47.43 24.93 31.54
N PHE A 746 47.88 23.92 32.30
CA PHE A 746 47.18 23.40 33.47
C PHE A 746 48.02 23.53 34.75
N VAL A 747 47.33 23.75 35.86
CA VAL A 747 47.91 23.83 37.20
C VAL A 747 47.70 22.51 37.91
N TYR A 748 48.79 21.85 38.29
CA TYR A 748 48.79 20.64 39.09
C TYR A 748 49.13 20.99 40.53
N ILE A 749 48.21 20.71 41.45
CA ILE A 749 48.43 20.79 42.89
C ILE A 749 48.42 19.38 43.45
N LYS A 750 49.52 18.99 44.10
CA LYS A 750 49.64 17.68 44.74
C LYS A 750 49.75 17.83 46.25
N VAL A 751 48.94 17.05 46.96
CA VAL A 751 48.99 16.89 48.42
C VAL A 751 49.33 15.43 48.69
N GLY A 752 50.60 15.19 49.03
CA GLY A 752 51.13 13.86 49.32
C GLY A 752 51.43 13.67 50.80
N ASP A 753 51.06 12.52 51.35
CA ASP A 753 51.39 12.09 52.72
C ASP A 753 52.17 10.77 52.72
N THR A 754 52.82 10.49 53.85
CA THR A 754 53.49 9.20 54.12
C THR A 754 52.73 8.43 55.21
N GLY A 755 51.40 8.53 55.22
CA GLY A 755 50.52 7.95 56.23
C GLY A 755 50.16 6.49 55.95
N CYS A 756 49.04 6.04 56.50
CA CYS A 756 48.57 4.65 56.38
C CYS A 756 48.18 4.20 54.96
N GLY A 757 48.06 5.12 54.00
CA GLY A 757 47.61 4.81 52.64
C GLY A 757 46.15 4.34 52.57
N ILE A 758 45.71 3.97 51.38
CA ILE A 758 44.35 3.51 51.07
C ILE A 758 44.45 2.16 50.35
N ALA A 759 43.71 1.15 50.84
CA ALA A 759 43.64 -0.15 50.19
C ALA A 759 43.01 -0.05 48.79
N GLU A 760 43.49 -0.86 47.85
CA GLU A 760 43.10 -0.80 46.42
C GLU A 760 41.58 -0.95 46.21
N GLU A 761 40.94 -1.83 46.99
CA GLU A 761 39.49 -2.08 46.98
C GLU A 761 38.66 -0.83 47.31
N ASN A 762 39.23 0.08 48.11
CA ASN A 762 38.54 1.27 48.59
C ASN A 762 38.75 2.50 47.68
N LEU A 763 39.74 2.47 46.77
CA LEU A 763 40.10 3.62 45.93
C LEU A 763 38.92 4.13 45.07
N ASN A 764 38.05 3.23 44.63
CA ASN A 764 36.89 3.58 43.80
C ASN A 764 35.73 4.20 44.62
N GLN A 765 35.75 4.08 45.96
CA GLN A 765 34.68 4.52 46.85
C GLN A 765 35.02 5.77 47.66
N ILE A 766 36.29 6.21 47.68
CA ILE A 766 36.73 7.31 48.56
C ILE A 766 36.06 8.66 48.27
N PHE A 767 35.57 8.85 47.04
CA PHE A 767 34.83 10.05 46.64
C PHE A 767 33.31 9.90 46.81
N THR A 768 32.83 8.71 47.20
CA THR A 768 31.43 8.47 47.52
C THR A 768 31.08 9.16 48.85
N PRO A 769 29.98 9.94 48.93
CA PRO A 769 29.57 10.59 50.17
C PRO A 769 29.39 9.57 51.31
N PHE A 770 29.72 9.95 52.54
CA PHE A 770 29.64 9.15 53.78
C PHE A 770 30.58 7.93 53.84
N PHE A 771 31.40 7.70 52.83
CA PHE A 771 32.40 6.63 52.88
C PHE A 771 33.53 7.02 53.83
N THR A 772 33.82 6.19 54.83
CA THR A 772 34.97 6.38 55.73
C THR A 772 35.51 5.05 56.22
N THR A 773 36.83 4.95 56.31
CA THR A 773 37.55 3.81 56.90
C THR A 773 37.91 4.04 58.38
N LYS A 774 37.50 5.18 58.96
CA LYS A 774 37.81 5.58 60.34
C LYS A 774 36.77 5.04 61.32
N ALA A 775 37.14 4.95 62.60
CA ALA A 775 36.25 4.48 63.66
C ALA A 775 34.98 5.35 63.80
N PRO A 776 33.82 4.77 64.17
CA PRO A 776 32.56 5.50 64.30
C PRO A 776 32.70 6.74 65.19
N GLY A 777 32.33 7.92 64.66
CA GLY A 777 32.42 9.20 65.36
C GLY A 777 33.70 10.03 65.12
N THR A 778 34.71 9.49 64.42
CA THR A 778 35.97 10.23 64.11
C THR A 778 36.07 10.73 62.66
N GLY A 779 35.20 10.24 61.76
CA GLY A 779 35.18 10.65 60.36
C GLY A 779 33.75 10.88 59.87
N THR A 780 33.51 12.03 59.26
CA THR A 780 32.20 12.39 58.67
C THR A 780 31.95 11.70 57.32
N GLY A 781 33.00 11.17 56.67
CA GLY A 781 32.92 10.53 55.35
C GLY A 781 32.55 11.48 54.21
N LEU A 782 32.57 12.79 54.47
CA LEU A 782 32.00 13.82 53.61
C LEU A 782 33.04 14.76 52.98
N GLY A 783 34.27 14.77 53.52
CA GLY A 783 35.31 15.68 53.08
C GLY A 783 35.75 15.46 51.63
N LEU A 784 36.02 14.21 51.25
CA LEU A 784 36.53 13.88 49.91
C LEU A 784 35.47 13.97 48.80
N SER A 785 34.21 13.62 49.10
CA SER A 785 33.11 13.83 48.14
C SER A 785 32.91 15.32 47.83
N ASN A 786 33.04 16.19 48.83
CA ASN A 786 33.00 17.64 48.62
C ASN A 786 34.20 18.14 47.81
N CYS A 787 35.40 17.60 48.05
CA CYS A 787 36.58 17.91 47.25
C CYS A 787 36.35 17.58 45.76
N TYR A 788 35.77 16.42 45.47
CA TYR A 788 35.43 16.01 44.10
C TYR A 788 34.47 17.01 43.44
N SER A 789 33.35 17.35 44.11
CA SER A 789 32.36 18.30 43.57
C SER A 789 32.92 19.70 43.34
N ILE A 790 33.79 20.20 44.23
CA ILE A 790 34.44 21.50 44.07
C ILE A 790 35.34 21.50 42.83
N VAL A 791 36.17 20.46 42.68
CA VAL A 791 37.11 20.36 41.56
C VAL A 791 36.36 20.24 40.22
N GLU A 792 35.30 19.44 40.16
CA GLU A 792 34.46 19.28 38.98
C GLU A 792 33.74 20.58 38.58
N LYS A 793 33.17 21.31 39.54
CA LYS A 793 32.50 22.61 39.30
C LYS A 793 33.43 23.63 38.65
N MET A 794 34.73 23.57 38.96
CA MET A 794 35.75 24.43 38.41
C MET A 794 36.31 23.95 37.07
N GLY A 795 35.75 22.89 36.46
CA GLY A 795 36.29 22.29 35.23
C GLY A 795 37.66 21.63 35.42
N GLY A 796 38.01 21.34 36.67
CA GLY A 796 39.24 20.66 37.05
C GLY A 796 39.05 19.15 37.15
N ARG A 797 40.14 18.46 37.50
CA ARG A 797 40.14 17.01 37.70
C ARG A 797 40.94 16.63 38.93
N ILE A 798 40.39 15.74 39.76
CA ILE A 798 41.10 15.16 40.92
C ILE A 798 41.51 13.73 40.62
N ARG A 799 42.74 13.37 41.00
CA ARG A 799 43.31 12.02 40.89
C ARG A 799 43.90 11.63 42.23
N VAL A 800 43.90 10.33 42.52
CA VAL A 800 44.53 9.77 43.71
C VAL A 800 45.50 8.67 43.29
N LYS A 801 46.67 8.65 43.91
CA LYS A 801 47.61 7.53 43.88
C LYS A 801 47.90 7.17 45.32
N SER A 802 47.60 5.95 45.74
CA SER A 802 47.83 5.51 47.12
C SER A 802 48.25 4.06 47.13
N GLU A 803 49.12 3.72 48.08
CA GLU A 803 49.53 2.35 48.37
C GLU A 803 49.44 2.16 49.89
N GLU A 804 48.83 1.05 50.31
CA GLU A 804 48.61 0.76 51.72
C GLU A 804 49.94 0.74 52.48
N ARG A 805 50.00 1.44 53.61
CA ARG A 805 51.19 1.61 54.49
C ARG A 805 52.36 2.39 53.91
N VAL A 806 52.22 2.94 52.70
CA VAL A 806 53.23 3.80 52.07
C VAL A 806 52.79 5.27 52.10
N GLY A 807 51.52 5.54 51.84
CA GLY A 807 50.93 6.88 51.87
C GLY A 807 50.03 7.17 50.67
N SER A 808 49.45 8.37 50.62
CA SER A 808 48.55 8.81 49.55
C SER A 808 49.01 10.11 48.91
N GLU A 809 48.81 10.26 47.60
CA GLU A 809 48.99 11.50 46.85
C GLU A 809 47.67 11.85 46.14
N PHE A 810 47.05 12.96 46.56
CA PHE A 810 45.93 13.56 45.86
C PHE A 810 46.46 14.65 44.92
N THR A 811 46.13 14.54 43.63
CA THR A 811 46.50 15.51 42.60
C THR A 811 45.24 16.19 42.07
N THR A 812 45.11 17.50 42.27
CA THR A 812 44.07 18.32 41.63
C THR A 812 44.68 19.08 40.46
N ILE A 813 43.95 19.12 39.35
CA ILE A 813 44.39 19.71 38.08
C ILE A 813 43.35 20.74 37.66
N PHE A 814 43.76 21.97 37.39
CA PHE A 814 42.86 23.05 36.95
C PHE A 814 43.36 23.70 35.66
N PRO A 815 42.46 24.12 34.75
CA PRO A 815 42.84 24.99 33.63
C PRO A 815 43.24 26.38 34.15
N MET A 816 44.23 27.02 33.52
CA MET A 816 44.64 28.39 33.86
C MET A 816 43.68 29.46 33.31
N ASP A 817 43.13 29.20 32.12
CA ASP A 817 42.24 30.10 31.38
C ASP A 817 41.15 29.32 30.63
N ASP A 818 40.17 30.04 30.08
CA ASP A 818 39.09 29.45 29.28
C ASP A 818 39.60 28.80 27.99
N GLU A 819 40.73 29.27 27.42
CA GLU A 819 41.36 28.65 26.25
C GLU A 819 41.85 27.22 26.56
N GLY A 820 42.50 27.01 27.71
CA GLY A 820 42.90 25.68 28.19
C GLY A 820 41.72 24.78 28.54
N ARG A 821 40.56 25.35 28.89
CA ARG A 821 39.32 24.60 29.18
C ARG A 821 38.66 24.05 27.92
N ASP A 822 38.73 24.78 26.81
CA ASP A 822 38.10 24.41 25.54
C ASP A 822 39.06 23.79 24.52
N ALA A 823 40.38 23.79 24.78
CA ALA A 823 41.38 23.21 23.90
C ALA A 823 41.15 21.71 23.66
N ILE A 824 41.23 21.29 22.39
CA ILE A 824 41.16 19.88 22.00
C ILE A 824 42.57 19.32 21.93
N SER A 825 42.82 18.22 22.65
CA SER A 825 44.07 17.48 22.57
C SER A 825 43.85 15.98 22.39
N PHE A 826 44.83 15.29 21.83
CA PHE A 826 44.85 13.84 21.64
C PHE A 826 46.09 13.25 22.28
N ALA A 827 45.90 12.23 23.10
CA ALA A 827 46.99 11.56 23.80
C ALA A 827 46.89 10.04 23.64
N LEU A 828 48.04 9.40 23.65
CA LEU A 828 48.13 7.94 23.72
C LEU A 828 47.96 7.52 25.17
N VAL A 829 47.10 6.54 25.43
CA VAL A 829 46.92 6.01 26.77
C VAL A 829 48.15 5.20 27.18
N SER A 830 48.70 5.52 28.34
CA SER A 830 49.90 4.87 28.88
C SER A 830 49.79 4.46 30.35
N ASP A 831 48.75 4.90 31.05
CA ASP A 831 48.50 4.65 32.46
C ASP A 831 47.09 4.09 32.71
N GLN A 832 46.89 3.47 33.88
CA GLN A 832 45.61 2.85 34.24
C GLN A 832 44.45 3.86 34.29
N ALA A 833 44.75 5.11 34.66
CA ALA A 833 43.74 6.18 34.68
C ALA A 833 43.23 6.50 33.28
N GLY A 834 44.10 6.59 32.28
CA GLY A 834 43.70 6.76 30.89
C GLY A 834 42.95 5.53 30.35
N ILE A 835 43.31 4.32 30.79
CA ILE A 835 42.56 3.10 30.43
C ILE A 835 41.12 3.19 30.96
N ASN A 836 40.95 3.58 32.22
CA ASN A 836 39.63 3.79 32.82
C ASN A 836 38.82 4.86 32.05
N ASP A 837 39.44 5.96 31.62
CA ASP A 837 38.79 6.99 30.79
C ASP A 837 38.33 6.46 29.43
N VAL A 838 39.14 5.62 28.78
CA VAL A 838 38.76 4.96 27.52
C VAL A 838 37.50 4.15 27.71
N PHE A 839 37.47 3.29 28.73
CA PHE A 839 36.34 2.41 28.96
C PHE A 839 35.12 3.15 29.47
N PHE A 840 35.30 4.25 30.21
CA PHE A 840 34.23 5.17 30.56
C PHE A 840 33.55 5.76 29.32
N ILE A 841 34.33 6.31 28.37
CA ILE A 841 33.77 6.88 27.13
C ILE A 841 33.16 5.79 26.24
N GLN A 842 33.81 4.64 26.11
CA GLN A 842 33.26 3.50 25.37
C GLN A 842 31.96 3.02 25.99
N ARG A 843 31.85 2.91 27.32
CA ARG A 843 30.61 2.53 28.00
C ARG A 843 29.52 3.55 27.72
N LYS A 844 29.81 4.83 27.96
CA LYS A 844 28.85 5.93 27.80
C LYS A 844 28.30 6.04 26.38
N VAL A 845 29.13 5.83 25.36
CA VAL A 845 28.75 6.00 23.95
C VAL A 845 28.27 4.70 23.31
N LEU A 846 28.99 3.59 23.52
CA LEU A 846 28.73 2.33 22.83
C LEU A 846 27.61 1.53 23.50
N VAL A 847 27.54 1.47 24.84
CA VAL A 847 26.47 0.72 25.53
C VAL A 847 25.14 1.42 25.39
N GLY A 848 25.12 2.72 25.71
CA GLY A 848 23.90 3.53 25.65
C GLY A 848 23.34 3.67 24.23
N GLU A 849 24.12 4.23 23.30
CA GLU A 849 23.58 4.62 21.99
C GLU A 849 23.71 3.55 20.91
N LYS A 850 24.77 2.74 20.95
CA LYS A 850 25.02 1.70 19.95
C LYS A 850 24.60 0.30 20.41
N GLY A 851 23.96 0.18 21.58
CA GLY A 851 23.40 -1.06 22.10
C GLY A 851 24.42 -2.16 22.40
N TYR A 852 25.69 -1.79 22.65
CA TYR A 852 26.67 -2.75 23.14
C TYR A 852 26.29 -3.21 24.54
N LEU A 853 26.59 -4.45 24.91
CA LEU A 853 26.40 -4.91 26.29
C LEU A 853 27.53 -4.36 27.17
N GLU A 854 27.23 -4.00 28.41
CA GLU A 854 28.25 -3.47 29.34
C GLU A 854 29.42 -4.45 29.54
N GLU A 855 29.14 -5.76 29.59
CA GLU A 855 30.14 -6.84 29.68
C GLU A 855 31.03 -6.94 28.44
N THR A 856 30.57 -6.42 27.31
CA THR A 856 31.36 -6.36 26.08
C THR A 856 32.26 -5.13 26.03
N ILE A 857 32.10 -4.19 26.96
CA ILE A 857 33.03 -3.10 27.21
C ILE A 857 33.96 -3.55 28.33
N HIS A 858 35.27 -3.34 28.19
CA HIS A 858 36.30 -3.81 29.14
C HIS A 858 36.64 -5.31 29.06
N ARG A 859 36.98 -5.81 27.86
CA ARG A 859 37.58 -7.15 27.74
C ARG A 859 39.08 -7.06 28.08
N ALA A 860 39.64 -8.07 28.74
CA ALA A 860 41.08 -8.16 29.01
C ALA A 860 41.97 -8.08 27.74
N VAL A 861 41.41 -8.39 26.56
CA VAL A 861 42.08 -8.23 25.26
C VAL A 861 42.08 -6.78 24.80
N ASP A 862 41.01 -6.03 25.11
CA ASP A 862 40.86 -4.62 24.74
C ASP A 862 41.82 -3.74 25.56
N GLU A 863 42.12 -4.06 26.83
CA GLU A 863 43.13 -3.35 27.64
C GLU A 863 44.55 -3.35 27.03
N LYS A 864 44.85 -4.35 26.20
CA LYS A 864 46.15 -4.50 25.54
C LYS A 864 46.20 -3.77 24.19
N ALA A 865 45.08 -3.19 23.74
CA ALA A 865 45.03 -2.42 22.50
C ALA A 865 45.77 -1.08 22.66
N THR A 866 46.18 -0.49 21.55
CA THR A 866 46.70 0.88 21.57
C THR A 866 45.52 1.85 21.54
N HIS A 867 45.31 2.62 22.61
CA HIS A 867 44.20 3.57 22.69
C HIS A 867 44.65 5.01 22.50
N ILE A 868 43.89 5.77 21.70
CA ILE A 868 44.02 7.22 21.59
C ILE A 868 42.79 7.83 22.27
N LEU A 869 43.01 8.71 23.24
CA LEU A 869 41.98 9.53 23.86
C LEU A 869 42.00 10.94 23.29
N ALA A 870 40.82 11.49 23.05
CA ALA A 870 40.60 12.91 22.80
C ALA A 870 40.09 13.58 24.07
N PHE A 871 40.67 14.72 24.41
CA PHE A 871 40.27 15.55 25.54
C PHE A 871 39.75 16.89 25.03
N LYS A 872 38.77 17.45 25.75
CA LYS A 872 38.41 18.87 25.71
C LYS A 872 38.77 19.44 27.08
N GLY A 873 39.82 20.26 27.14
CA GLY A 873 40.50 20.59 28.40
C GLY A 873 40.99 19.33 29.10
N LEU A 874 40.47 19.05 30.30
CA LEU A 874 40.82 17.86 31.10
C LEU A 874 39.83 16.71 30.98
N HIS A 875 38.71 16.91 30.27
CA HIS A 875 37.63 15.94 30.19
C HIS A 875 37.79 15.06 28.95
N PRO A 876 37.77 13.73 29.08
CA PRO A 876 37.79 12.84 27.94
C PRO A 876 36.48 12.97 27.17
N VAL A 877 36.56 13.12 25.85
CA VAL A 877 35.40 13.35 24.98
C VAL A 877 35.30 12.38 23.79
N GLY A 878 36.36 11.63 23.54
CA GLY A 878 36.36 10.60 22.51
C GLY A 878 37.53 9.64 22.65
N THR A 879 37.40 8.48 22.04
CA THR A 879 38.42 7.43 22.03
C THR A 879 38.35 6.59 20.77
N VAL A 880 39.50 6.07 20.34
CA VAL A 880 39.62 5.04 19.32
C VAL A 880 40.72 4.08 19.71
N SER A 881 40.52 2.80 19.40
CA SER A 881 41.48 1.75 19.75
C SER A 881 41.99 1.06 18.50
N LEU A 882 43.27 0.68 18.53
CA LEU A 882 43.98 0.05 17.42
C LEU A 882 44.59 -1.26 17.89
N MET A 883 44.26 -2.35 17.20
CA MET A 883 44.87 -3.67 17.40
C MET A 883 45.73 -3.99 16.19
N THR A 884 46.95 -4.46 16.43
CA THR A 884 47.95 -4.71 15.38
C THR A 884 48.30 -6.20 15.35
N SER A 885 48.51 -6.75 14.15
CA SER A 885 48.84 -8.16 13.91
C SER A 885 50.06 -8.64 14.72
N ASP A 886 51.01 -7.74 15.00
CA ASP A 886 52.24 -8.05 15.74
C ASP A 886 51.96 -8.46 17.19
N ASN A 887 50.92 -7.89 17.80
CA ASN A 887 50.53 -8.15 19.18
C ASN A 887 49.30 -9.08 19.28
N PHE A 888 48.53 -9.20 18.20
CA PHE A 888 47.27 -9.94 18.16
C PHE A 888 47.12 -10.70 16.85
N TRP A 889 47.32 -12.03 16.89
CA TRP A 889 47.01 -12.92 15.78
C TRP A 889 46.26 -14.18 16.25
N PRO A 890 45.16 -14.59 15.59
CA PRO A 890 44.45 -13.83 14.55
C PRO A 890 43.79 -12.56 15.11
N LEU A 891 43.49 -11.57 14.26
CA LEU A 891 42.79 -10.35 14.68
C LEU A 891 41.40 -10.70 15.25
N PRO A 892 40.84 -9.95 16.21
CA PRO A 892 39.52 -10.21 16.78
C PRO A 892 38.41 -10.43 15.75
N ILE A 893 38.40 -9.66 14.66
CA ILE A 893 37.43 -9.78 13.57
C ILE A 893 37.49 -11.15 12.85
N SER A 894 38.62 -11.86 12.91
CA SER A 894 38.77 -13.21 12.36
C SER A 894 37.86 -14.25 13.01
N ARG A 895 37.24 -13.95 14.16
CA ARG A 895 36.21 -14.81 14.76
C ARG A 895 34.90 -14.81 13.96
N TYR A 896 34.63 -13.76 13.20
CA TYR A 896 33.35 -13.55 12.52
C TYR A 896 33.46 -13.45 11.00
N PHE A 897 34.62 -13.03 10.50
CA PHE A 897 34.88 -12.84 9.08
C PHE A 897 36.20 -13.48 8.69
N ASP A 898 36.25 -14.20 7.56
CA ASP A 898 37.51 -14.79 7.07
C ASP A 898 38.41 -13.72 6.45
N VAL A 899 39.17 -13.07 7.33
CA VAL A 899 40.10 -12.00 6.97
C VAL A 899 41.24 -12.49 6.10
N GLU A 900 41.67 -13.74 6.27
CA GLU A 900 42.82 -14.31 5.55
C GLU A 900 42.55 -14.41 4.04
N SER A 901 41.29 -14.63 3.65
CA SER A 901 40.87 -14.66 2.24
C SER A 901 41.02 -13.32 1.50
N VAL A 902 41.11 -12.21 2.22
CA VAL A 902 41.12 -10.84 1.66
C VAL A 902 42.44 -10.09 1.91
N LEU A 903 43.27 -10.55 2.84
CA LEU A 903 44.54 -9.89 3.17
C LEU A 903 45.62 -10.14 2.11
N GLN A 904 46.27 -9.05 1.68
CA GLN A 904 47.43 -9.10 0.79
C GLN A 904 48.75 -9.33 1.55
N SER A 905 48.77 -8.99 2.84
CA SER A 905 49.94 -9.02 3.72
C SER A 905 49.52 -9.26 5.16
N ARG A 906 50.40 -9.91 5.95
CA ARG A 906 50.20 -10.15 7.38
C ARG A 906 50.40 -8.90 8.24
N ASN A 907 50.95 -7.82 7.68
CA ASN A 907 51.08 -6.54 8.38
C ASN A 907 49.74 -5.80 8.34
N CYS A 908 48.85 -6.12 9.26
CA CYS A 908 47.49 -5.57 9.30
C CYS A 908 47.07 -5.09 10.69
N SER A 909 46.07 -4.21 10.71
CA SER A 909 45.46 -3.73 11.95
C SER A 909 43.95 -3.72 11.88
N GLU A 910 43.34 -3.80 13.06
CA GLU A 910 41.91 -3.63 13.26
C GLU A 910 41.69 -2.33 14.05
N ILE A 911 40.92 -1.41 13.50
CA ILE A 911 40.47 -0.19 14.19
C ILE A 911 39.15 -0.54 14.87
N ILE A 912 39.13 -0.49 16.19
CA ILE A 912 37.96 -0.87 16.99
C ILE A 912 37.54 0.24 17.95
N ARG A 913 36.27 0.17 18.39
CA ARG A 913 35.73 0.97 19.50
C ARG A 913 35.91 2.48 19.34
N LEU A 914 35.70 3.02 18.14
CA LEU A 914 35.57 4.45 17.95
C LEU A 914 34.32 4.95 18.69
N ALA A 915 34.53 5.76 19.72
CA ALA A 915 33.47 6.31 20.56
C ALA A 915 33.72 7.81 20.76
N VAL A 916 32.78 8.65 20.34
CA VAL A 916 32.84 10.11 20.50
C VAL A 916 31.53 10.59 21.11
N LEU A 917 31.64 11.41 22.16
CA LEU A 917 30.47 12.01 22.81
C LEU A 917 29.61 12.77 21.79
N PRO A 918 28.27 12.73 21.90
CA PRO A 918 27.36 13.29 20.90
C PRO A 918 27.64 14.76 20.55
N GLU A 919 27.95 15.56 21.57
CA GLU A 919 28.29 16.97 21.46
C GLU A 919 29.56 17.24 20.64
N MET A 920 30.48 16.26 20.56
CA MET A 920 31.75 16.39 19.84
C MET A 920 31.74 15.79 18.43
N ARG A 921 30.66 15.13 18.00
CA ARG A 921 30.63 14.35 16.74
C ARG A 921 30.91 15.16 15.47
N ASN A 922 30.51 16.44 15.46
CA ASN A 922 30.69 17.35 14.33
C ASN A 922 31.90 18.30 14.50
N THR A 923 32.77 18.03 15.47
CA THR A 923 33.98 18.83 15.72
C THR A 923 35.21 18.17 15.11
N ALA A 924 36.38 18.79 15.27
CA ALA A 924 37.66 18.22 14.86
C ALA A 924 37.98 16.88 15.57
N VAL A 925 37.31 16.53 16.67
CA VAL A 925 37.57 15.32 17.45
C VAL A 925 37.33 14.03 16.64
N SER A 926 36.16 13.88 16.01
CA SER A 926 35.82 12.65 15.29
C SER A 926 36.76 12.37 14.12
N ILE A 927 37.04 13.42 13.33
CA ILE A 927 37.95 13.34 12.18
C ILE A 927 39.39 13.16 12.67
N GLY A 928 39.78 13.87 13.73
CA GLY A 928 41.10 13.79 14.35
C GLY A 928 41.43 12.38 14.84
N LEU A 929 40.53 11.72 15.57
CA LEU A 929 40.73 10.34 16.05
C LEU A 929 40.95 9.37 14.89
N ILE A 930 40.14 9.45 13.83
CA ILE A 930 40.26 8.57 12.65
C ILE A 930 41.58 8.82 11.90
N VAL A 931 41.95 10.09 11.71
CA VAL A 931 43.18 10.44 10.99
C VAL A 931 44.42 10.07 11.81
N LEU A 932 44.43 10.34 13.11
CA LEU A 932 45.56 10.05 13.99
C LEU A 932 45.75 8.55 14.21
N VAL A 933 44.68 7.76 14.33
CA VAL A 933 44.80 6.30 14.43
C VAL A 933 45.35 5.69 13.13
N PHE A 934 44.95 6.24 11.98
CA PHE A 934 45.49 5.85 10.68
C PHE A 934 46.99 6.18 10.58
N LEU A 935 47.39 7.41 10.87
CA LEU A 935 48.81 7.82 10.81
C LEU A 935 49.66 7.01 11.79
N LEU A 936 49.13 6.73 12.99
CA LEU A 936 49.79 5.89 13.97
C LEU A 936 49.97 4.45 13.45
N ALA A 937 48.95 3.86 12.86
CA ALA A 937 49.05 2.53 12.26
C ALA A 937 50.08 2.48 11.13
N ARG A 938 50.11 3.48 10.24
CA ARG A 938 51.13 3.60 9.18
C ARG A 938 52.55 3.76 9.74
N SER A 939 52.73 4.59 10.78
CA SER A 939 54.03 4.75 11.45
C SER A 939 54.56 3.45 12.08
N LYS A 940 53.66 2.50 12.38
CA LYS A 940 54.00 1.15 12.87
C LYS A 940 54.23 0.13 11.74
N GLY A 941 54.20 0.54 10.48
CA GLY A 941 54.43 -0.35 9.33
C GLY A 941 53.21 -1.17 8.91
N VAL A 942 52.00 -0.82 9.34
CA VAL A 942 50.77 -1.51 8.95
C VAL A 942 50.42 -1.21 7.49
N GLU A 943 50.19 -2.26 6.70
CA GLU A 943 49.83 -2.15 5.28
C GLU A 943 48.32 -2.16 5.07
N ASN A 944 47.61 -3.07 5.73
CA ASN A 944 46.16 -3.24 5.61
C ASN A 944 45.45 -2.83 6.89
N MET A 945 44.45 -1.94 6.81
CA MET A 945 43.61 -1.59 7.98
C MET A 945 42.19 -2.06 7.78
N ILE A 946 41.61 -2.61 8.83
CA ILE A 946 40.28 -3.20 8.81
C ILE A 946 39.43 -2.49 9.84
N ILE A 947 38.19 -2.21 9.48
CA ILE A 947 37.18 -1.70 10.39
C ILE A 947 35.84 -2.37 10.09
N ASP A 948 35.14 -2.74 11.15
CA ASP A 948 33.79 -3.26 11.10
C ASP A 948 32.80 -2.17 11.53
N VAL A 949 31.73 -2.00 10.75
CA VAL A 949 30.71 -0.98 10.99
C VAL A 949 29.35 -1.62 10.82
N PHE A 950 28.41 -1.38 11.73
CA PHE A 950 27.04 -1.87 11.56
C PHE A 950 26.46 -1.42 10.22
N ALA A 951 25.81 -2.33 9.51
CA ALA A 951 25.36 -2.13 8.13
C ALA A 951 24.27 -1.04 8.01
N ASP A 952 23.58 -0.73 9.10
CA ASP A 952 22.58 0.34 9.21
C ASP A 952 23.21 1.74 9.42
N ASP A 953 24.49 1.83 9.82
CA ASP A 953 25.24 3.08 9.99
C ASP A 953 25.78 3.60 8.64
N VAL A 954 24.84 3.85 7.71
CA VAL A 954 25.11 4.28 6.32
C VAL A 954 25.93 5.58 6.27
N LYS A 955 25.80 6.46 7.26
CA LYS A 955 26.57 7.72 7.33
C LYS A 955 28.05 7.44 7.60
N THR A 956 28.33 6.56 8.56
CA THR A 956 29.70 6.17 8.91
C THR A 956 30.35 5.36 7.79
N ILE A 957 29.61 4.46 7.14
CA ILE A 957 30.09 3.73 5.96
C ILE A 957 30.44 4.71 4.81
N LYS A 958 29.58 5.69 4.52
CA LYS A 958 29.87 6.73 3.52
C LYS A 958 31.09 7.56 3.89
N LEU A 959 31.29 7.86 5.16
CA LEU A 959 32.46 8.60 5.65
C LEU A 959 33.75 7.80 5.41
N TYR A 960 33.81 6.53 5.81
CA TYR A 960 34.99 5.68 5.59
C TYR A 960 35.28 5.44 4.11
N LYS A 961 34.24 5.28 3.28
CA LYS A 961 34.40 5.20 1.82
C LYS A 961 35.02 6.48 1.24
N LYS A 962 34.74 7.66 1.79
CA LYS A 962 35.43 8.91 1.38
C LYS A 962 36.92 8.89 1.74
N PHE A 963 37.29 8.29 2.87
CA PHE A 963 38.70 8.14 3.28
C PHE A 963 39.45 7.05 2.49
N GLY A 964 38.75 6.24 1.69
CA GLY A 964 39.34 5.25 0.78
C GLY A 964 39.21 3.81 1.25
N PHE A 965 38.41 3.56 2.28
CA PHE A 965 38.06 2.19 2.68
C PHE A 965 37.09 1.57 1.66
N GLU A 966 37.39 0.35 1.26
CA GLU A 966 36.56 -0.43 0.34
C GLU A 966 35.79 -1.50 1.12
N GLU A 967 34.56 -1.78 0.67
CA GLU A 967 33.72 -2.81 1.27
C GLU A 967 34.17 -4.18 0.77
N VAL A 968 34.63 -5.02 1.69
CA VAL A 968 35.20 -6.33 1.38
C VAL A 968 34.28 -7.49 1.75
N GLY A 969 33.26 -7.24 2.55
CA GLY A 969 32.26 -8.24 2.88
C GLY A 969 31.35 -7.81 4.02
N THR A 970 30.46 -8.71 4.41
CA THR A 970 29.56 -8.53 5.54
C THR A 970 29.53 -9.80 6.37
N TYR A 971 29.37 -9.66 7.68
CA TYR A 971 29.08 -10.76 8.59
C TYR A 971 27.94 -10.38 9.53
N TYR A 972 27.45 -11.36 10.29
CA TYR A 972 26.32 -11.16 11.19
C TYR A 972 26.72 -11.50 12.63
N SER A 973 26.63 -10.52 13.53
CA SER A 973 26.87 -10.73 14.96
C SER A 973 26.43 -9.52 15.79
N PRO A 974 25.29 -9.53 16.51
CA PRO A 974 23.98 -10.14 16.23
C PRO A 974 23.14 -9.31 15.23
N SER A 975 23.75 -8.32 14.60
CA SER A 975 23.18 -7.52 13.50
C SER A 975 24.12 -7.60 12.29
N ALA A 976 23.64 -7.18 11.12
CA ALA A 976 24.48 -7.13 9.93
C ALA A 976 25.59 -6.09 10.13
N VAL A 977 26.83 -6.50 9.88
CA VAL A 977 28.05 -5.69 10.00
C VAL A 977 28.76 -5.70 8.65
N THR A 978 29.11 -4.51 8.18
CA THR A 978 29.90 -4.28 6.98
C THR A 978 31.37 -4.19 7.34
N VAL A 979 32.19 -5.01 6.69
CA VAL A 979 33.65 -4.99 6.82
C VAL A 979 34.23 -4.11 5.74
N LEU A 980 34.96 -3.10 6.18
CA LEU A 980 35.65 -2.12 5.35
C LEU A 980 37.15 -2.32 5.51
N MET A 981 37.87 -2.38 4.39
CA MET A 981 39.32 -2.54 4.37
C MET A 981 39.98 -1.43 3.58
N LEU A 982 41.08 -0.90 4.11
CA LEU A 982 41.96 0.01 3.42
C LEU A 982 43.25 -0.73 3.05
N GLN A 983 43.37 -1.12 1.78
CA GLN A 983 44.49 -1.93 1.25
C GLN A 983 45.64 -1.10 0.65
N SER A 984 45.41 0.17 0.34
CA SER A 984 46.39 1.03 -0.35
C SER A 984 46.38 2.46 0.20
N LYS A 985 47.03 3.38 -0.50
CA LYS A 985 47.00 4.83 -0.20
C LYS A 985 45.54 5.30 -0.01
N THR A 986 45.31 6.15 0.99
CA THR A 986 43.99 6.76 1.22
C THR A 986 43.54 7.58 0.01
N THR A 987 42.24 7.86 -0.11
CA THR A 987 41.75 8.81 -1.15
C THR A 987 42.43 10.17 -1.02
N MET A 988 42.72 10.56 0.23
CA MET A 988 43.45 11.78 0.60
C MET A 988 44.87 11.84 0.02
N GLU A 989 45.52 10.69 -0.18
CA GLU A 989 46.84 10.57 -0.79
C GLU A 989 46.79 10.43 -2.33
N LYS A 990 45.65 10.00 -2.90
CA LYS A 990 45.49 9.76 -4.34
C LYS A 990 45.02 11.01 -5.11
N ASP A 991 44.24 11.88 -4.47
CA ASP A 991 43.65 13.08 -5.07
C ASP A 991 44.46 14.34 -4.69
N GLN A 992 45.19 14.91 -5.66
CA GLN A 992 46.02 16.10 -5.48
C GLN A 992 45.20 17.33 -5.04
N SER A 993 43.94 17.46 -5.48
CA SER A 993 43.07 18.57 -5.08
C SER A 993 42.67 18.47 -3.61
N GLN A 994 42.29 17.26 -3.16
CA GLN A 994 42.02 17.03 -1.74
C GLN A 994 43.26 17.18 -0.86
N LEU A 995 44.42 16.73 -1.35
CA LEU A 995 45.68 16.89 -0.64
C LEU A 995 45.98 18.39 -0.35
N ARG A 996 45.77 19.26 -1.35
CA ARG A 996 46.00 20.71 -1.22
C ARG A 996 44.93 21.44 -0.40
N HIS A 997 43.65 21.20 -0.69
CA HIS A 997 42.55 22.00 -0.12
C HIS A 997 41.99 21.47 1.20
N PHE A 998 42.19 20.18 1.52
CA PHE A 998 41.64 19.55 2.71
C PHE A 998 42.71 18.98 3.65
N VAL A 999 43.61 18.13 3.14
CA VAL A 999 44.59 17.41 3.96
C VAL A 999 45.63 18.36 4.57
N ARG A 1000 46.21 19.26 3.76
CA ARG A 1000 47.24 20.21 4.23
C ARG A 1000 46.72 21.17 5.32
N PRO A 1001 45.55 21.82 5.19
CA PRO A 1001 44.96 22.60 6.29
C PRO A 1001 44.63 21.76 7.53
N LEU A 1002 44.11 20.54 7.35
CA LEU A 1002 43.79 19.64 8.46
C LEU A 1002 45.04 19.22 9.23
N PHE A 1003 46.10 18.82 8.54
CA PHE A 1003 47.38 18.44 9.13
C PHE A 1003 48.01 19.62 9.88
N LYS A 1004 47.94 20.84 9.32
CA LYS A 1004 48.39 22.05 10.01
C LYS A 1004 47.64 22.29 11.33
N ARG A 1005 46.34 22.00 11.38
CA ARG A 1005 45.52 22.11 12.60
C ARG A 1005 45.78 20.99 13.60
N LEU A 1006 45.99 19.75 13.13
CA LEU A 1006 46.18 18.59 14.00
C LEU A 1006 47.58 18.55 14.64
N ARG A 1007 48.63 19.02 13.95
CA ARG A 1007 50.01 19.02 14.47
C ARG A 1007 50.17 19.50 15.93
N PRO A 1008 49.60 20.64 16.36
CA PRO A 1008 49.70 21.07 17.76
C PRO A 1008 48.77 20.33 18.72
N MET A 1009 47.82 19.53 18.23
CA MET A 1009 46.77 18.93 19.06
C MET A 1009 47.16 17.56 19.63
N PHE A 1010 48.27 16.94 19.26
CA PHE A 1010 48.61 15.59 19.74
C PHE A 1010 50.02 15.46 20.28
N ASN A 1011 50.16 14.61 21.30
CA ASN A 1011 51.46 14.12 21.78
C ASN A 1011 51.34 12.64 22.14
N PHE A 1012 51.92 11.77 21.30
CA PHE A 1012 51.93 10.32 21.47
C PHE A 1012 53.27 9.79 22.01
N GLY A 1013 54.03 10.66 22.68
CA GLY A 1013 55.34 10.34 23.25
C GLY A 1013 56.32 9.85 22.17
N LYS A 1014 56.84 8.62 22.33
CA LYS A 1014 57.81 8.03 21.40
C LYS A 1014 57.30 7.84 19.97
N TYR A 1015 55.99 7.85 19.76
CA TYR A 1015 55.38 7.69 18.43
C TYR A 1015 55.06 9.01 17.72
N THR A 1016 55.18 10.15 18.41
CA THR A 1016 54.86 11.47 17.85
C THR A 1016 55.67 11.74 16.59
N GLN A 1017 56.98 11.48 16.62
CA GLN A 1017 57.85 11.73 15.47
C GLN A 1017 57.48 10.85 14.27
N GLY A 1018 57.22 9.55 14.47
CA GLY A 1018 56.82 8.66 13.39
C GLY A 1018 55.48 9.05 12.74
N VAL A 1019 54.54 9.60 13.52
CA VAL A 1019 53.29 10.15 13.00
C VAL A 1019 53.54 11.43 12.20
N LEU A 1020 54.42 12.32 12.66
CA LEU A 1020 54.80 13.55 11.94
C LEU A 1020 55.54 13.23 10.63
N ASP A 1021 56.47 12.27 10.66
CA ASP A 1021 57.21 11.82 9.48
C ASP A 1021 56.25 11.23 8.43
N GLU A 1022 55.22 10.50 8.87
CA GLU A 1022 54.17 9.98 7.98
C GLU A 1022 53.28 11.10 7.41
N MET A 1023 52.95 12.12 8.21
CA MET A 1023 52.25 13.31 7.71
C MET A 1023 53.09 14.02 6.64
N ASP A 1024 54.40 14.17 6.87
CA ASP A 1024 55.34 14.77 5.92
C ASP A 1024 55.51 13.91 4.66
N ARG A 1025 55.56 12.57 4.79
CA ARG A 1025 55.57 11.64 3.65
C ARG A 1025 54.35 11.87 2.75
N ILE A 1026 53.15 11.95 3.34
CA ILE A 1026 51.89 12.20 2.61
C ILE A 1026 51.94 13.56 1.91
N LEU A 1027 52.43 14.61 2.59
CA LEU A 1027 52.56 15.94 2.00
C LEU A 1027 53.66 16.03 0.91
N SER A 1028 54.71 15.23 1.01
CA SER A 1028 55.84 15.20 0.07
C SER A 1028 55.53 14.46 -1.24
N ALA A 1029 54.43 13.71 -1.31
CA ALA A 1029 53.95 13.09 -2.55
C ALA A 1029 53.45 14.11 -3.61
N ASP A 1030 53.43 15.40 -3.28
CA ASP A 1030 53.07 16.55 -4.15
C ASP A 1030 54.32 17.18 -4.82
N THR A 1031 55.23 16.37 -5.38
CA THR A 1031 56.35 16.89 -6.19
C THR A 1031 56.07 16.76 -7.68
N GLU A 1032 56.07 17.94 -8.32
CA GLU A 1032 56.19 18.28 -9.76
C GLU A 1032 54.92 18.74 -10.48
N VAL A 1033 54.55 20.02 -10.30
CA VAL A 1033 54.52 21.06 -11.36
C VAL A 1033 54.59 22.44 -10.66
N PRO A 1034 55.49 23.37 -11.05
CA PRO A 1034 55.55 24.72 -10.49
C PRO A 1034 54.28 25.52 -10.80
N ASP A 1035 53.96 26.46 -9.91
CA ASP A 1035 52.93 27.49 -10.09
C ASP A 1035 53.09 28.24 -11.42
N GLU A 1036 52.28 27.90 -12.42
CA GLU A 1036 51.87 28.85 -13.45
C GLU A 1036 50.36 28.83 -13.59
N GLU A 1037 49.77 29.98 -13.21
CA GLU A 1037 48.53 30.54 -13.71
C GLU A 1037 47.25 29.69 -13.60
N LYS A 1038 46.39 30.09 -12.66
CA LYS A 1038 45.16 30.81 -13.02
C LYS A 1038 44.48 31.41 -11.80
N ILE A 1039 44.67 32.71 -11.65
CA ILE A 1039 43.67 33.63 -11.11
C ILE A 1039 42.50 33.62 -12.11
N GLY A 1040 41.30 33.34 -11.63
CA GLY A 1040 40.05 33.35 -12.41
C GLY A 1040 38.88 32.94 -11.53
#